data_AF-A0A1C6FDV7-F1
#
_entry.id   AF-A0A1C6FDV7-F1
#
_cell.length_a   1.000
_cell.length_b   1.000
_cell.length_c   1.000
_cell.angle_alpha   90.00
_cell.angle_beta   90.00
_cell.angle_gamma   90.00
#
_symmetry.space_group_name_H-M   'P 1'
#
loop_
_entity.id
_entity.type
_entity.pdbx_description
1 polymer ?
#
loop_
_entity_poly.entity_id
_entity_poly.type
_entity_poly.pdbx_seq_one_letter_code
_entity_poly.pdbx_strand_id
1 'polypeptide(L)'
;MKKKSFLKSSIALILVAMLVGSAVGCKGNTDNNESNTGTTQSVTESSTEKVSVNYGLTDSIKDGAILHAWCWSFNTVKENMQDIAYAGYSTIQTSPINECFVGADGGMQISGDGKWYYHYQPTDWTIGNYQLGTKDEFKAMCDEAHKYGIKVIVDVVPNHTTTQVDQVNKNLLDAVGGKENLYHANGFKEITKWGDRFECTTGQMGGLPDVNTENKNFQDYFIKYLNDCIACGADGFRYDTAKHIGLPDDPKDSKATENNFWPRVISEITNADKIFNYGEVLQGDNERIDEYQKVIGATTASAYGATIRSSINSGNLLASKMEDLQIDVDNPTAVTWVESHDNYCSDSSYKTVDDNEVIRAWAIICARKSGTPLFYDRPYGATADNMWGTMNRIGAAGNPFYKDAAVVAVNRFRNAMVGQDEKLLNPDDTKKVLLIERGTKGAVVINGSDEDYKLNVKTSLADGTYIDRADGTTQYTVSGGVLTGTLKAGAVIVLYNDGYIEVPSIASVSLDADNFVLTAGSTETVTLKSENAASATYSIDGGTETSYNNGDKLEIGKDAKAGTAVKITLKANTSAGNGATVMSYYFTVQENRSVKNGTKVYFTKPSNWGNKVYAYIYDERGSKVKEAAAWPGVELKDEGDSKYSYTFTEAWDNALIIFSDGTNQVPAANEPGMLVEPEKTYTTDSASTKTDTGTAGTTDTDTNAEGVTVYFTKPSSWGNTIYAYVYDGGDQVAAWPGTACKDEGNSKYSYTFTKNWKNPLIIFTDGKNQYPAQNEAGLPLESGKTYTAN
;
A
#
# COMPACT_ATOMS: atom_id res chain seq x y z
N MET A 1 52.01 24.15 -16.50
CA MET A 1 53.11 23.41 -17.19
C MET A 1 52.82 21.93 -16.95
N LYS A 2 52.85 20.98 -17.89
CA LYS A 2 53.52 20.88 -19.22
C LYS A 2 52.50 20.80 -20.39
N LYS A 3 53.00 20.87 -21.64
CA LYS A 3 52.25 20.80 -22.92
C LYS A 3 52.53 19.51 -23.70
N LYS A 4 51.55 19.04 -24.50
CA LYS A 4 51.60 18.43 -25.87
C LYS A 4 50.21 17.78 -26.12
N SER A 5 49.38 18.02 -27.16
CA SER A 5 49.53 18.29 -28.63
C SER A 5 50.20 17.14 -29.39
N PHE A 6 49.72 16.57 -30.51
CA PHE A 6 48.70 16.95 -31.53
C PHE A 6 47.88 15.69 -31.96
N LEU A 7 46.99 15.60 -32.98
CA LEU A 7 46.70 16.37 -34.21
C LEU A 7 45.18 16.31 -34.58
N LYS A 8 44.81 16.21 -35.87
CA LYS A 8 43.46 16.01 -36.47
C LYS A 8 43.60 15.35 -37.86
N SER A 9 42.57 14.63 -38.31
CA SER A 9 42.02 14.59 -39.69
C SER A 9 40.77 13.69 -39.68
N SER A 10 39.58 13.94 -40.23
CA SER A 10 39.04 14.81 -41.30
C SER A 10 38.68 14.06 -42.60
N ILE A 11 37.38 13.74 -42.72
CA ILE A 11 36.50 13.83 -43.91
C ILE A 11 36.75 12.88 -45.11
N ALA A 12 35.73 12.08 -45.44
CA ALA A 12 35.22 11.95 -46.81
C ALA A 12 33.74 11.49 -46.82
N LEU A 13 32.96 12.07 -47.73
CA LEU A 13 31.53 11.81 -48.01
C LEU A 13 31.40 10.91 -49.25
N ILE A 14 30.29 10.19 -49.46
CA ILE A 14 29.66 10.02 -50.80
C ILE A 14 28.23 9.44 -50.68
N LEU A 15 27.39 9.83 -51.64
CA LEU A 15 25.93 9.62 -51.74
C LEU A 15 25.53 8.42 -52.64
N VAL A 16 24.20 8.26 -52.80
CA VAL A 16 23.41 7.57 -53.85
C VAL A 16 22.66 6.34 -53.30
N ALA A 17 21.34 6.21 -53.19
CA ALA A 17 20.10 6.84 -53.71
C ALA A 17 19.28 5.98 -54.72
N MET A 18 18.06 5.64 -54.29
CA MET A 18 16.79 5.57 -55.07
C MET A 18 16.41 4.38 -56.00
N LEU A 19 15.36 3.66 -55.53
CA LEU A 19 14.02 3.43 -56.15
C LEU A 19 13.68 2.27 -57.13
N VAL A 20 12.36 1.96 -57.11
CA VAL A 20 11.51 1.12 -58.00
C VAL A 20 11.71 -0.41 -57.90
N GLY A 21 10.68 -1.28 -57.82
CA GLY A 21 9.23 -1.08 -57.64
C GLY A 21 8.37 -2.18 -58.29
N SER A 22 7.04 -2.10 -58.08
CA SER A 22 5.95 -2.84 -58.75
C SER A 22 5.63 -4.29 -58.34
N ALA A 23 4.35 -4.65 -58.52
CA ALA A 23 3.67 -5.83 -57.98
C ALA A 23 3.19 -6.79 -59.08
N VAL A 24 2.86 -8.03 -58.71
CA VAL A 24 2.06 -8.97 -59.52
C VAL A 24 1.06 -9.69 -58.62
N GLY A 25 -0.20 -9.78 -59.03
CA GLY A 25 -1.20 -10.66 -58.44
C GLY A 25 -1.66 -11.72 -59.45
N CYS A 26 -2.32 -12.78 -58.97
CA CYS A 26 -2.99 -13.78 -59.80
C CYS A 26 -4.45 -13.98 -59.38
N LYS A 27 -5.32 -14.29 -60.36
CA LYS A 27 -6.79 -14.41 -60.23
C LYS A 27 -7.27 -15.83 -60.59
N GLY A 28 -8.39 -16.23 -59.97
CA GLY A 28 -9.46 -17.06 -60.56
C GLY A 28 -9.29 -18.58 -60.38
N ASN A 29 -10.33 -19.36 -60.05
CA ASN A 29 -11.59 -19.48 -60.80
C ASN A 29 -12.70 -20.23 -59.99
N THR A 30 -13.99 -19.88 -60.23
CA THR A 30 -15.18 -20.76 -60.49
C THR A 30 -15.43 -22.08 -59.71
N ASP A 31 -16.65 -22.53 -59.36
CA ASP A 31 -18.05 -22.07 -59.52
C ASP A 31 -18.98 -22.86 -58.55
N ASN A 32 -20.16 -22.31 -58.21
CA ASN A 32 -21.51 -22.92 -58.43
C ASN A 32 -22.66 -22.32 -57.57
N ASN A 33 -23.87 -22.31 -58.15
CA ASN A 33 -25.16 -21.90 -57.55
C ASN A 33 -25.62 -22.89 -56.41
N GLU A 34 -26.70 -22.71 -55.63
CA GLU A 34 -27.95 -21.94 -55.82
C GLU A 34 -28.70 -21.68 -54.47
N SER A 35 -29.86 -21.02 -54.54
CA SER A 35 -30.68 -20.47 -53.44
C SER A 35 -31.13 -21.39 -52.29
N ASN A 36 -31.26 -20.82 -51.08
CA ASN A 36 -32.50 -20.96 -50.29
C ASN A 36 -32.77 -19.76 -49.35
N THR A 37 -34.03 -19.52 -48.99
CA THR A 37 -34.54 -18.33 -48.29
C THR A 37 -34.56 -18.47 -46.75
N GLY A 38 -34.24 -17.40 -46.01
CA GLY A 38 -34.49 -17.33 -44.56
C GLY A 38 -34.11 -15.98 -43.93
N THR A 39 -35.10 -15.25 -43.40
CA THR A 39 -34.93 -13.96 -42.71
C THR A 39 -34.35 -14.08 -41.30
N THR A 40 -33.32 -13.28 -40.99
CA THR A 40 -33.16 -12.64 -39.66
C THR A 40 -32.28 -11.39 -39.75
N GLN A 41 -32.51 -10.41 -38.86
CA GLN A 41 -31.82 -9.12 -38.86
C GLN A 41 -30.38 -9.24 -38.38
N SER A 42 -29.43 -8.64 -39.11
CA SER A 42 -28.06 -8.38 -38.62
C SER A 42 -27.99 -6.98 -38.00
N VAL A 43 -27.79 -6.91 -36.69
CA VAL A 43 -27.41 -5.67 -36.00
C VAL A 43 -25.98 -5.32 -36.41
N THR A 44 -25.76 -4.09 -36.87
CA THR A 44 -24.42 -3.56 -37.12
C THR A 44 -23.77 -3.16 -35.80
N GLU A 45 -22.87 -4.00 -35.28
CA GLU A 45 -21.97 -3.57 -34.20
C GLU A 45 -20.98 -2.54 -34.75
N SER A 46 -21.04 -1.34 -34.18
CA SER A 46 -20.08 -0.28 -34.46
C SER A 46 -18.80 -0.54 -33.68
N SER A 47 -17.74 -0.98 -34.34
CA SER A 47 -16.40 -1.12 -33.74
C SER A 47 -15.84 0.26 -33.37
N THR A 48 -15.96 0.64 -32.11
CA THR A 48 -15.22 1.77 -31.53
C THR A 48 -13.77 1.35 -31.30
N GLU A 49 -12.86 1.83 -32.15
CA GLU A 49 -11.43 1.79 -31.84
C GLU A 49 -11.20 2.58 -30.54
N LYS A 50 -10.72 1.91 -29.49
CA LYS A 50 -10.26 2.58 -28.28
C LYS A 50 -9.00 3.37 -28.63
N VAL A 51 -9.13 4.69 -28.72
CA VAL A 51 -7.98 5.60 -28.81
C VAL A 51 -7.13 5.41 -27.56
N SER A 52 -5.92 4.90 -27.72
CA SER A 52 -4.94 4.81 -26.64
C SER A 52 -4.59 6.22 -26.17
N VAL A 53 -4.97 6.57 -24.94
CA VAL A 53 -4.59 7.85 -24.32
C VAL A 53 -3.07 7.88 -24.20
N ASN A 54 -2.43 8.90 -24.78
CA ASN A 54 -1.01 9.16 -24.53
C ASN A 54 -0.87 9.85 -23.18
N TYR A 55 -0.50 9.09 -22.15
CA TYR A 55 -0.34 9.60 -20.79
C TYR A 55 0.94 10.44 -20.59
N GLY A 56 1.87 10.48 -21.56
CA GLY A 56 3.11 11.25 -21.42
C GLY A 56 4.03 10.73 -20.32
N LEU A 57 4.05 9.42 -20.09
CA LEU A 57 4.92 8.75 -19.13
C LEU A 57 6.28 8.43 -19.75
N THR A 58 7.30 8.23 -18.91
CA THR A 58 8.64 7.86 -19.36
C THR A 58 8.79 6.35 -19.53
N ASP A 59 9.58 5.93 -20.51
CA ASP A 59 9.95 4.50 -20.65
C ASP A 59 11.00 4.05 -19.63
N SER A 60 11.84 4.97 -19.18
CA SER A 60 12.92 4.70 -18.24
C SER A 60 12.52 5.16 -16.83
N ILE A 61 12.58 4.22 -15.88
CA ILE A 61 12.22 4.42 -14.46
C ILE A 61 12.99 5.61 -13.86
N LYS A 62 14.30 5.72 -14.14
CA LYS A 62 15.16 6.81 -13.62
C LYS A 62 14.68 8.22 -14.00
N ASP A 63 14.05 8.34 -15.17
CA ASP A 63 13.68 9.62 -15.78
C ASP A 63 12.28 10.09 -15.31
N GLY A 64 11.42 9.15 -14.88
CA GLY A 64 10.08 9.42 -14.37
C GLY A 64 10.03 9.53 -12.84
N ALA A 65 8.82 9.64 -12.30
CA ALA A 65 8.56 9.56 -10.86
C ALA A 65 7.97 8.19 -10.48
N ILE A 66 8.33 7.71 -9.28
CA ILE A 66 7.86 6.48 -8.66
C ILE A 66 6.78 6.82 -7.62
N LEU A 67 5.63 6.15 -7.67
CA LEU A 67 4.66 6.12 -6.57
C LEU A 67 4.93 4.89 -5.70
N HIS A 68 5.28 5.07 -4.43
CA HIS A 68 5.36 3.98 -3.47
C HIS A 68 3.96 3.73 -2.89
N ALA A 69 3.27 2.74 -3.46
CA ALA A 69 1.95 2.28 -3.07
C ALA A 69 2.04 1.38 -1.82
N TRP A 70 2.53 1.97 -0.74
CA TRP A 70 2.91 1.27 0.48
C TRP A 70 1.69 0.67 1.19
N CYS A 71 1.76 -0.64 1.48
CA CYS A 71 0.65 -1.45 1.99
C CYS A 71 -0.61 -1.51 1.12
N TRP A 72 -0.60 -1.04 -0.14
CA TRP A 72 -1.73 -1.22 -1.07
C TRP A 72 -1.80 -2.67 -1.58
N SER A 73 -3.00 -3.25 -1.66
CA SER A 73 -3.16 -4.58 -2.27
C SER A 73 -2.95 -4.55 -3.78
N PHE A 74 -2.61 -5.69 -4.39
CA PHE A 74 -2.43 -5.77 -5.84
C PHE A 74 -3.71 -5.36 -6.60
N ASN A 75 -4.89 -5.71 -6.08
CA ASN A 75 -6.15 -5.29 -6.66
C ASN A 75 -6.37 -3.77 -6.52
N THR A 76 -6.03 -3.17 -5.38
CA THR A 76 -6.17 -1.72 -5.18
C THR A 76 -5.27 -0.92 -6.11
N VAL A 77 -4.02 -1.35 -6.31
CA VAL A 77 -3.10 -0.74 -7.29
C VAL A 77 -3.67 -0.89 -8.71
N LYS A 78 -4.14 -2.08 -9.08
CA LYS A 78 -4.79 -2.37 -10.38
C LYS A 78 -6.03 -1.50 -10.63
N GLU A 79 -6.90 -1.36 -9.63
CA GLU A 79 -8.13 -0.55 -9.67
C GLU A 79 -7.86 0.95 -9.82
N ASN A 80 -6.71 1.43 -9.32
CA ASN A 80 -6.30 2.84 -9.38
C ASN A 80 -5.33 3.16 -10.54
N MET A 81 -5.00 2.20 -11.40
CA MET A 81 -3.93 2.35 -12.40
C MET A 81 -4.13 3.54 -13.35
N GLN A 82 -5.39 3.85 -13.70
CA GLN A 82 -5.70 5.01 -14.53
C GLN A 82 -5.43 6.34 -13.80
N ASP A 83 -5.79 6.45 -12.52
CA ASP A 83 -5.54 7.64 -11.70
C ASP A 83 -4.05 7.87 -11.51
N ILE A 84 -3.27 6.79 -11.30
CA ILE A 84 -1.80 6.83 -11.23
C ILE A 84 -1.20 7.33 -12.54
N ALA A 85 -1.71 6.86 -13.69
CA ALA A 85 -1.29 7.30 -15.02
C ALA A 85 -1.67 8.77 -15.30
N TYR A 86 -2.85 9.23 -14.86
CA TYR A 86 -3.24 10.64 -14.94
C TYR A 86 -2.39 11.52 -14.03
N ALA A 87 -2.03 11.04 -12.83
CA ALA A 87 -1.12 11.71 -11.91
C ALA A 87 0.34 11.77 -12.41
N GLY A 88 0.67 11.10 -13.52
CA GLY A 88 1.94 11.27 -14.23
C GLY A 88 3.08 10.39 -13.72
N TYR A 89 2.82 9.49 -12.76
CA TYR A 89 3.81 8.50 -12.34
C TYR A 89 4.10 7.53 -13.49
N SER A 90 5.38 7.31 -13.77
CA SER A 90 5.81 6.34 -14.80
C SER A 90 6.11 4.98 -14.19
N THR A 91 6.06 4.87 -12.86
CA THR A 91 6.46 3.68 -12.11
C THR A 91 5.70 3.61 -10.80
N ILE A 92 5.32 2.39 -10.39
CA ILE A 92 4.83 2.11 -9.03
C ILE A 92 5.84 1.21 -8.31
N GLN A 93 5.93 1.34 -7.00
CA GLN A 93 6.61 0.40 -6.12
C GLN A 93 5.60 -0.23 -5.17
N THR A 94 5.60 -1.57 -5.07
CA THR A 94 4.83 -2.32 -4.08
C THR A 94 5.61 -2.49 -2.78
N SER A 95 4.91 -2.75 -1.68
CA SER A 95 5.50 -3.42 -0.50
C SER A 95 5.95 -4.86 -0.83
N PRO A 96 6.68 -5.56 0.07
CA PRO A 96 7.17 -6.91 -0.17
C PRO A 96 6.08 -7.92 -0.56
N ILE A 97 6.29 -8.57 -1.71
CA ILE A 97 5.30 -9.48 -2.32
C ILE A 97 5.56 -10.95 -2.00
N ASN A 98 6.62 -11.27 -1.27
CA ASN A 98 6.92 -12.64 -0.86
C ASN A 98 5.99 -13.15 0.25
N GLU A 99 5.94 -14.47 0.45
CA GLU A 99 5.32 -15.11 1.61
C GLU A 99 5.93 -14.55 2.91
N CYS A 100 5.08 -14.17 3.86
CA CYS A 100 5.49 -13.54 5.11
C CYS A 100 4.75 -14.12 6.32
N PHE A 101 5.31 -13.88 7.51
CA PHE A 101 4.76 -14.36 8.76
C PHE A 101 3.35 -13.81 9.03
N VAL A 102 2.38 -14.72 9.22
CA VAL A 102 1.00 -14.40 9.59
C VAL A 102 0.94 -14.06 11.08
N GLY A 103 1.22 -12.81 11.43
CA GLY A 103 1.13 -12.32 12.80
C GLY A 103 -0.23 -11.72 13.15
N ALA A 104 -0.51 -11.62 14.45
CA ALA A 104 -1.77 -11.10 15.00
C ALA A 104 -3.02 -11.71 14.35
N ASP A 105 -3.04 -13.05 14.25
CA ASP A 105 -4.13 -13.87 13.71
C ASP A 105 -4.61 -13.47 12.30
N GLY A 106 -3.70 -12.96 11.46
CA GLY A 106 -4.03 -12.49 10.12
C GLY A 106 -4.69 -11.11 10.09
N GLY A 107 -4.52 -10.33 11.15
CA GLY A 107 -4.97 -8.95 11.25
C GLY A 107 -4.46 -8.09 10.09
N MET A 108 -5.21 -7.03 9.79
CA MET A 108 -5.04 -6.20 8.58
C MET A 108 -4.99 -4.70 8.88
N GLN A 109 -4.78 -4.29 10.13
CA GLN A 109 -4.49 -2.90 10.45
C GLN A 109 -3.04 -2.54 10.10
N ILE A 110 -2.76 -1.32 9.62
CA ILE A 110 -1.37 -0.87 9.35
C ILE A 110 -0.58 -0.85 10.67
N SER A 111 -1.24 -0.46 11.77
CA SER A 111 -0.75 -0.58 13.13
C SER A 111 -1.84 -1.07 14.07
N GLY A 112 -1.48 -1.90 15.06
CA GLY A 112 -2.42 -2.63 15.92
C GLY A 112 -2.49 -4.11 15.55
N ASP A 113 -3.68 -4.62 15.26
CA ASP A 113 -3.91 -5.99 14.83
C ASP A 113 -3.77 -6.09 13.32
N GLY A 114 -2.50 -6.14 12.90
CA GLY A 114 -2.08 -6.41 11.53
C GLY A 114 -0.61 -6.11 11.33
N LYS A 115 -0.17 -4.88 11.60
CA LYS A 115 1.24 -4.40 11.51
C LYS A 115 1.86 -4.56 10.12
N TRP A 116 2.11 -3.43 9.48
CA TRP A 116 2.82 -3.35 8.19
C TRP A 116 4.16 -4.08 8.18
N TYR A 117 4.87 -4.11 9.32
CA TYR A 117 6.21 -4.69 9.40
C TYR A 117 6.24 -6.22 9.25
N TYR A 118 5.11 -6.92 9.21
CA TYR A 118 5.10 -8.35 8.86
C TYR A 118 5.41 -8.59 7.38
N HIS A 119 5.17 -7.64 6.47
CA HIS A 119 5.67 -7.73 5.08
C HIS A 119 7.19 -7.97 5.04
N TYR A 120 7.92 -7.35 5.99
CA TYR A 120 9.37 -7.43 6.17
C TYR A 120 9.79 -8.61 7.05
N GLN A 121 8.96 -9.65 7.15
CA GLN A 121 9.28 -10.89 7.86
C GLN A 121 9.04 -12.12 6.95
N PRO A 122 9.93 -12.36 5.97
CA PRO A 122 9.80 -13.49 5.05
C PRO A 122 9.72 -14.84 5.76
N THR A 123 8.82 -15.70 5.30
CA THR A 123 8.78 -17.14 5.61
C THR A 123 9.25 -18.00 4.43
N ASP A 124 9.02 -17.54 3.20
CA ASP A 124 9.57 -18.09 1.96
C ASP A 124 9.74 -16.97 0.91
N TRP A 125 10.57 -17.19 -0.11
CA TRP A 125 10.63 -16.34 -1.30
C TRP A 125 9.79 -16.95 -2.43
N THR A 126 8.47 -16.92 -2.23
CA THR A 126 7.46 -17.22 -3.25
C THR A 126 6.45 -16.07 -3.31
N ILE A 127 5.87 -15.79 -4.49
CA ILE A 127 4.99 -14.62 -4.66
C ILE A 127 3.61 -14.88 -4.05
N GLY A 128 3.18 -13.99 -3.18
CA GLY A 128 1.86 -13.91 -2.58
C GLY A 128 1.92 -13.93 -1.06
N ASN A 129 1.11 -13.09 -0.41
CA ASN A 129 0.92 -13.10 1.04
C ASN A 129 -0.49 -12.63 1.42
N TYR A 130 -0.88 -12.91 2.67
CA TYR A 130 -2.22 -12.62 3.18
C TYR A 130 -2.57 -11.13 3.21
N GLN A 131 -1.57 -10.24 3.15
CA GLN A 131 -1.75 -8.80 3.27
C GLN A 131 -1.92 -8.09 1.91
N LEU A 132 -1.19 -8.51 0.88
CA LEU A 132 -1.22 -7.85 -0.45
C LEU A 132 -2.02 -8.61 -1.52
N GLY A 133 -2.15 -9.94 -1.38
CA GLY A 133 -2.85 -10.81 -2.31
C GLY A 133 -1.98 -11.92 -2.90
N THR A 134 -2.48 -12.55 -3.95
CA THR A 134 -1.91 -13.73 -4.61
C THR A 134 -0.98 -13.40 -5.80
N LYS A 135 -0.21 -14.39 -6.27
CA LYS A 135 0.62 -14.29 -7.49
C LYS A 135 -0.19 -13.92 -8.74
N ASP A 136 -1.41 -14.43 -8.88
CA ASP A 136 -2.27 -14.13 -10.03
C ASP A 136 -2.79 -12.68 -9.98
N GLU A 137 -3.07 -12.15 -8.77
CA GLU A 137 -3.44 -10.75 -8.59
C GLU A 137 -2.25 -9.80 -8.81
N PHE A 138 -1.04 -10.18 -8.36
CA PHE A 138 0.19 -9.45 -8.68
C PHE A 138 0.43 -9.40 -10.19
N LYS A 139 0.28 -10.54 -10.90
CA LYS A 139 0.38 -10.58 -12.35
C LYS A 139 -0.69 -9.71 -13.03
N ALA A 140 -1.95 -9.81 -12.59
CA ALA A 140 -3.04 -9.00 -13.16
C ALA A 140 -2.84 -7.49 -12.93
N MET A 141 -2.18 -7.10 -11.83
CA MET A 141 -1.77 -5.72 -11.56
C MET A 141 -0.66 -5.27 -12.52
N CYS A 142 0.37 -6.07 -12.75
CA CYS A 142 1.43 -5.77 -13.73
C CYS A 142 0.90 -5.67 -15.16
N ASP A 143 0.06 -6.63 -15.57
CA ASP A 143 -0.60 -6.65 -16.88
C ASP A 143 -1.50 -5.42 -17.09
N GLU A 144 -2.08 -4.85 -16.02
CA GLU A 144 -2.82 -3.58 -16.09
C GLU A 144 -1.86 -2.39 -16.16
N ALA A 145 -0.80 -2.33 -15.35
CA ALA A 145 0.20 -1.27 -15.35
C ALA A 145 0.81 -1.04 -16.75
N HIS A 146 1.19 -2.13 -17.42
CA HIS A 146 1.79 -2.10 -18.74
C HIS A 146 0.84 -1.55 -19.83
N LYS A 147 -0.49 -1.59 -19.65
CA LYS A 147 -1.46 -0.96 -20.59
C LYS A 147 -1.39 0.56 -20.58
N TYR A 148 -1.00 1.16 -19.45
CA TYR A 148 -0.79 2.61 -19.31
C TYR A 148 0.66 3.01 -19.59
N GLY A 149 1.56 2.04 -19.74
CA GLY A 149 3.00 2.26 -19.82
C GLY A 149 3.69 2.47 -18.47
N ILE A 150 3.01 2.18 -17.36
CA ILE A 150 3.55 2.23 -16.00
C ILE A 150 4.43 1.00 -15.75
N LYS A 151 5.58 1.19 -15.12
CA LYS A 151 6.54 0.12 -14.76
C LYS A 151 6.35 -0.31 -13.30
N VAL A 152 6.69 -1.55 -12.97
CA VAL A 152 6.52 -2.11 -11.61
C VAL A 152 7.86 -2.39 -10.93
N ILE A 153 8.15 -1.71 -9.82
CA ILE A 153 9.21 -2.06 -8.89
C ILE A 153 8.62 -2.93 -7.77
N VAL A 154 9.32 -4.02 -7.45
CA VAL A 154 8.99 -4.88 -6.31
C VAL A 154 9.98 -4.63 -5.18
N ASP A 155 9.47 -4.37 -3.97
CA ASP A 155 10.28 -4.41 -2.75
C ASP A 155 10.64 -5.87 -2.42
N VAL A 156 11.92 -6.16 -2.24
CA VAL A 156 12.43 -7.52 -2.00
C VAL A 156 13.33 -7.53 -0.78
N VAL A 157 13.12 -8.53 0.09
CA VAL A 157 13.75 -8.65 1.40
C VAL A 157 14.68 -9.86 1.44
N PRO A 158 15.93 -9.77 0.92
CA PRO A 158 16.89 -10.88 0.92
C PRO A 158 17.68 -11.05 2.22
N ASN A 159 17.79 -10.01 3.04
CA ASN A 159 18.76 -9.97 4.14
C ASN A 159 18.37 -10.92 5.30
N HIS A 160 17.09 -11.04 5.60
CA HIS A 160 16.62 -11.66 6.84
C HIS A 160 15.29 -12.40 6.66
N THR A 161 14.93 -13.25 7.62
CA THR A 161 13.60 -13.89 7.70
C THR A 161 12.80 -13.32 8.88
N THR A 162 11.57 -13.81 9.06
CA THR A 162 10.85 -13.65 10.33
C THR A 162 11.68 -14.09 11.55
N THR A 163 11.40 -13.46 12.70
CA THR A 163 11.91 -13.90 14.02
C THR A 163 11.34 -15.26 14.44
N GLN A 164 10.17 -15.64 13.90
CA GLN A 164 9.53 -16.93 14.14
C GLN A 164 10.16 -18.02 13.28
N VAL A 165 11.42 -18.34 13.55
CA VAL A 165 12.28 -19.25 12.75
C VAL A 165 11.73 -20.66 12.50
N ASP A 166 10.73 -21.10 13.27
CA ASP A 166 10.06 -22.39 13.10
C ASP A 166 8.81 -22.30 12.19
N GLN A 167 8.48 -21.10 11.70
CA GLN A 167 7.49 -20.83 10.64
C GLN A 167 8.16 -20.63 9.26
N VAL A 168 9.49 -20.68 9.18
CA VAL A 168 10.22 -20.60 7.91
C VAL A 168 9.93 -21.85 7.07
N ASN A 169 9.57 -21.63 5.81
CA ASN A 169 8.98 -22.66 4.95
C ASN A 169 9.97 -23.81 4.70
N LYS A 170 9.47 -25.04 4.78
CA LYS A 170 10.29 -26.25 4.57
C LYS A 170 10.93 -26.29 3.18
N ASN A 171 10.30 -25.72 2.15
CA ASN A 171 10.86 -25.70 0.79
C ASN A 171 12.16 -24.89 0.72
N LEU A 172 12.17 -23.71 1.33
CA LEU A 172 13.36 -22.88 1.50
C LEU A 172 14.44 -23.61 2.31
N LEU A 173 14.08 -24.18 3.46
CA LEU A 173 15.02 -24.93 4.31
C LEU A 173 15.65 -26.11 3.55
N ASP A 174 14.86 -26.89 2.81
CA ASP A 174 15.37 -28.02 2.03
C ASP A 174 16.26 -27.55 0.87
N ALA A 175 15.92 -26.44 0.21
CA ALA A 175 16.70 -25.87 -0.89
C ALA A 175 18.09 -25.38 -0.44
N VAL A 176 18.20 -24.71 0.72
CA VAL A 176 19.48 -24.19 1.24
C VAL A 176 20.32 -25.25 1.95
N GLY A 177 19.79 -26.46 2.16
CA GLY A 177 20.48 -27.56 2.83
C GLY A 177 20.30 -27.58 4.36
N GLY A 178 19.19 -27.05 4.87
CA GLY A 178 18.79 -27.05 6.28
C GLY A 178 18.97 -25.70 6.99
N LYS A 179 18.28 -25.54 8.14
CA LYS A 179 18.25 -24.31 8.95
C LYS A 179 19.64 -23.75 9.28
N GLU A 180 20.60 -24.63 9.60
CA GLU A 180 21.99 -24.26 9.90
C GLU A 180 22.73 -23.58 8.72
N ASN A 181 22.28 -23.84 7.49
CA ASN A 181 22.85 -23.27 6.25
C ASN A 181 22.07 -22.07 5.73
N LEU A 182 20.86 -21.80 6.26
CA LEU A 182 20.07 -20.62 5.91
C LEU A 182 20.65 -19.33 6.49
N TYR A 183 21.24 -19.38 7.68
CA TYR A 183 21.70 -18.18 8.41
C TYR A 183 23.23 -18.10 8.50
N HIS A 184 23.79 -16.89 8.60
CA HIS A 184 25.22 -16.70 8.88
C HIS A 184 25.60 -17.33 10.25
N ALA A 185 26.88 -17.54 10.53
CA ALA A 185 27.33 -17.99 11.86
C ALA A 185 27.06 -16.95 12.95
N ASN A 186 27.09 -15.66 12.57
CA ASN A 186 26.65 -14.55 13.42
C ASN A 186 25.15 -14.24 13.32
N GLY A 187 24.38 -14.95 12.48
CA GLY A 187 23.03 -14.54 12.08
C GLY A 187 21.94 -14.60 13.16
N PHE A 188 22.34 -14.89 14.41
CA PHE A 188 21.53 -14.85 15.63
C PHE A 188 22.13 -13.92 16.71
N LYS A 189 22.97 -12.97 16.30
CA LYS A 189 23.61 -11.97 17.16
C LYS A 189 23.28 -10.57 16.64
N GLU A 190 22.59 -9.78 17.47
CA GLU A 190 22.23 -8.40 17.17
C GLU A 190 23.45 -7.53 16.83
N ILE A 191 23.30 -6.64 15.84
CA ILE A 191 24.30 -5.63 15.48
C ILE A 191 24.42 -4.60 16.60
N THR A 192 25.63 -4.48 17.16
CA THR A 192 26.00 -3.47 18.16
C THR A 192 27.01 -2.46 17.63
N LYS A 193 27.76 -2.82 16.57
CA LYS A 193 28.80 -2.01 15.94
C LYS A 193 28.49 -1.76 14.47
N TRP A 194 27.62 -0.80 14.21
CA TRP A 194 27.14 -0.46 12.87
C TRP A 194 28.23 -0.14 11.84
N GLY A 195 29.37 0.43 12.25
CA GLY A 195 30.51 0.69 11.37
C GLY A 195 31.45 -0.50 11.13
N ASP A 196 31.30 -1.62 11.85
CA ASP A 196 32.09 -2.85 11.65
C ASP A 196 31.41 -3.68 10.56
N ARG A 197 31.98 -3.71 9.34
CA ARG A 197 31.34 -4.36 8.19
C ARG A 197 31.03 -5.84 8.45
N PHE A 198 31.89 -6.57 9.16
CA PHE A 198 31.63 -7.98 9.45
C PHE A 198 30.39 -8.15 10.33
N GLU A 199 30.26 -7.33 11.38
CA GLU A 199 29.08 -7.38 12.25
C GLU A 199 27.83 -6.86 11.51
N CYS A 200 27.97 -5.76 10.77
CA CYS A 200 26.90 -5.12 9.99
C CYS A 200 26.31 -6.02 8.90
N THR A 201 27.10 -6.95 8.32
CA THR A 201 26.66 -7.79 7.19
C THR A 201 26.54 -9.28 7.47
N THR A 202 26.65 -9.70 8.73
CA THR A 202 26.44 -11.10 9.16
C THR A 202 25.62 -11.24 10.45
N GLY A 203 25.21 -10.12 11.05
CA GLY A 203 24.49 -10.05 12.33
C GLY A 203 23.03 -9.66 12.15
N GLN A 204 22.20 -9.95 13.16
CA GLN A 204 20.78 -9.62 13.14
C GLN A 204 20.55 -8.11 13.14
N MET A 205 19.62 -7.67 12.29
CA MET A 205 19.06 -6.34 12.36
C MET A 205 17.67 -6.39 13.01
N GLY A 206 17.49 -5.79 14.19
CA GLY A 206 16.18 -5.61 14.82
C GLY A 206 15.62 -6.92 15.38
N GLY A 207 16.50 -7.85 15.75
CA GLY A 207 16.17 -9.22 16.11
C GLY A 207 15.82 -10.14 14.93
N LEU A 208 15.84 -9.65 13.68
CA LEU A 208 15.53 -10.45 12.49
C LEU A 208 16.71 -11.37 12.15
N PRO A 209 16.52 -12.70 12.10
CA PRO A 209 17.56 -13.68 11.76
C PRO A 209 18.19 -13.42 10.39
N ASP A 210 19.51 -13.28 10.38
CA ASP A 210 20.28 -12.80 9.23
C ASP A 210 20.72 -13.94 8.32
N VAL A 211 20.27 -13.87 7.07
CA VAL A 211 20.37 -14.92 6.05
C VAL A 211 21.80 -15.01 5.53
N ASN A 212 22.29 -16.22 5.35
CA ASN A 212 23.56 -16.51 4.70
C ASN A 212 23.49 -16.17 3.21
N THR A 213 23.61 -14.88 2.89
CA THR A 213 23.58 -14.36 1.52
C THR A 213 24.76 -14.85 0.67
N GLU A 214 25.79 -15.39 1.32
CA GLU A 214 26.97 -16.02 0.71
C GLU A 214 26.75 -17.51 0.39
N ASN A 215 25.64 -18.11 0.84
CA ASN A 215 25.25 -19.47 0.48
C ASN A 215 24.73 -19.51 -0.96
N LYS A 216 25.48 -20.17 -1.86
CA LYS A 216 25.11 -20.33 -3.27
C LYS A 216 23.69 -20.89 -3.47
N ASN A 217 23.23 -21.81 -2.62
CA ASN A 217 21.90 -22.41 -2.75
C ASN A 217 20.80 -21.39 -2.42
N PHE A 218 21.02 -20.51 -1.45
CA PHE A 218 20.10 -19.40 -1.15
C PHE A 218 20.08 -18.39 -2.31
N GLN A 219 21.25 -18.01 -2.83
CA GLN A 219 21.35 -17.13 -4.00
C GLN A 219 20.59 -17.71 -5.21
N ASP A 220 20.77 -19.00 -5.51
CA ASP A 220 20.05 -19.69 -6.61
C ASP A 220 18.53 -19.68 -6.37
N TYR A 221 18.08 -19.86 -5.13
CA TYR A 221 16.66 -19.81 -4.75
C TYR A 221 16.08 -18.40 -4.89
N PHE A 222 16.80 -17.38 -4.43
CA PHE A 222 16.37 -15.98 -4.50
C PHE A 222 16.39 -15.44 -5.93
N ILE A 223 17.41 -15.79 -6.74
CA ILE A 223 17.44 -15.48 -8.18
C ILE A 223 16.24 -16.11 -8.91
N LYS A 224 15.83 -17.33 -8.54
CA LYS A 224 14.59 -17.93 -9.07
C LYS A 224 13.36 -17.11 -8.69
N TYR A 225 13.24 -16.65 -7.44
CA TYR A 225 12.15 -15.78 -7.00
C TYR A 225 12.09 -14.46 -7.80
N LEU A 226 13.22 -13.77 -7.99
CA LEU A 226 13.27 -12.56 -8.81
C LEU A 226 12.86 -12.82 -10.27
N ASN A 227 13.28 -13.95 -10.85
CA ASN A 227 12.87 -14.38 -12.18
C ASN A 227 11.36 -14.68 -12.26
N ASP A 228 10.76 -15.25 -11.22
CA ASP A 228 9.31 -15.43 -11.10
C ASP A 228 8.58 -14.07 -11.05
N CYS A 229 9.14 -13.06 -10.36
CA CYS A 229 8.59 -11.70 -10.33
C CYS A 229 8.65 -11.03 -11.72
N ILE A 230 9.78 -11.15 -12.42
CA ILE A 230 9.96 -10.65 -13.80
C ILE A 230 8.99 -11.35 -14.75
N ALA A 231 8.78 -12.66 -14.62
CA ALA A 231 7.83 -13.42 -15.43
C ALA A 231 6.36 -13.02 -15.18
N CYS A 232 6.04 -12.51 -13.98
CA CYS A 232 4.73 -11.91 -13.68
C CYS A 232 4.58 -10.48 -14.20
N GLY A 233 5.68 -9.76 -14.46
CA GLY A 233 5.70 -8.42 -15.06
C GLY A 233 6.48 -7.35 -14.28
N ALA A 234 7.32 -7.72 -13.30
CA ALA A 234 8.20 -6.76 -12.63
C ALA A 234 9.28 -6.19 -13.56
N ASP A 235 9.48 -4.87 -13.50
CA ASP A 235 10.47 -4.09 -14.27
C ASP A 235 11.67 -3.64 -13.42
N GLY A 236 11.60 -3.80 -12.09
CA GLY A 236 12.63 -3.35 -11.17
C GLY A 236 12.51 -3.92 -9.76
N PHE A 237 13.56 -3.72 -8.95
CA PHE A 237 13.63 -4.17 -7.56
C PHE A 237 14.18 -3.07 -6.63
N ARG A 238 13.50 -2.87 -5.48
CA ARG A 238 14.03 -2.19 -4.30
C ARG A 238 14.55 -3.26 -3.36
N TYR A 239 15.85 -3.31 -3.14
CA TYR A 239 16.44 -4.25 -2.17
C TYR A 239 16.38 -3.62 -0.78
N ASP A 240 15.53 -4.19 0.07
CA ASP A 240 15.46 -3.89 1.49
C ASP A 240 16.82 -4.12 2.17
N THR A 241 17.12 -3.28 3.17
CA THR A 241 18.29 -3.42 4.06
C THR A 241 19.62 -3.69 3.34
N ALA A 242 19.79 -3.25 2.08
CA ALA A 242 20.93 -3.60 1.23
C ALA A 242 22.32 -3.34 1.84
N LYS A 243 22.45 -2.33 2.72
CA LYS A 243 23.67 -2.05 3.51
C LYS A 243 24.16 -3.22 4.38
N HIS A 244 23.25 -4.13 4.73
CA HIS A 244 23.45 -5.31 5.57
C HIS A 244 23.82 -6.57 4.76
N ILE A 245 23.89 -6.48 3.43
CA ILE A 245 24.43 -7.57 2.60
C ILE A 245 25.80 -7.15 2.07
N GLY A 246 26.81 -7.96 2.38
CA GLY A 246 28.21 -7.64 2.10
C GLY A 246 28.52 -7.47 0.61
N LEU A 247 29.50 -6.61 0.34
CA LEU A 247 30.10 -6.39 -0.96
C LEU A 247 31.24 -7.41 -1.20
N PRO A 248 31.72 -7.60 -2.46
CA PRO A 248 32.72 -8.61 -2.76
C PRO A 248 34.08 -8.49 -2.05
N ASP A 249 34.36 -7.32 -1.46
CA ASP A 249 35.55 -7.01 -0.67
C ASP A 249 35.28 -6.81 0.84
N ASP A 250 34.02 -6.96 1.30
CA ASP A 250 33.71 -7.00 2.72
C ASP A 250 34.22 -8.30 3.39
N PRO A 251 34.38 -8.31 4.74
CA PRO A 251 34.63 -9.54 5.49
C PRO A 251 33.49 -10.55 5.30
N LYS A 252 33.85 -11.83 5.22
CA LYS A 252 32.92 -12.94 4.94
C LYS A 252 32.57 -13.73 6.19
N ASP A 253 31.41 -14.40 6.21
CA ASP A 253 31.11 -15.37 7.26
C ASP A 253 32.10 -16.55 7.24
N SER A 254 32.30 -17.17 8.41
CA SER A 254 33.09 -18.39 8.58
C SER A 254 32.64 -19.58 7.70
N LYS A 255 31.37 -19.60 7.28
CA LYS A 255 30.77 -20.61 6.39
C LYS A 255 31.07 -20.34 4.90
N ALA A 256 31.51 -19.13 4.53
CA ALA A 256 31.56 -18.66 3.15
C ALA A 256 32.95 -18.75 2.51
N THR A 257 32.99 -19.06 1.22
CA THR A 257 34.23 -19.08 0.41
C THR A 257 34.49 -17.75 -0.30
N GLU A 258 33.45 -17.01 -0.65
CA GLU A 258 33.45 -15.72 -1.35
C GLU A 258 32.19 -14.93 -0.95
N ASN A 259 32.23 -13.60 -1.07
CA ASN A 259 31.03 -12.78 -1.00
C ASN A 259 30.70 -12.35 -2.43
N ASN A 260 29.58 -12.84 -2.97
CA ASN A 260 29.22 -12.63 -4.37
C ASN A 260 27.70 -12.49 -4.59
N PHE A 261 26.93 -12.19 -3.53
CA PHE A 261 25.47 -12.02 -3.62
C PHE A 261 25.12 -10.97 -4.68
N TRP A 262 25.62 -9.73 -4.54
CA TRP A 262 25.29 -8.64 -5.46
C TRP A 262 25.70 -8.91 -6.92
N PRO A 263 26.95 -9.32 -7.24
CA PRO A 263 27.31 -9.69 -8.61
C PRO A 263 26.38 -10.72 -9.24
N ARG A 264 25.98 -11.76 -8.49
CA ARG A 264 25.12 -12.83 -9.01
C ARG A 264 23.66 -12.38 -9.15
N VAL A 265 23.08 -11.82 -8.10
CA VAL A 265 21.67 -11.41 -8.06
C VAL A 265 21.34 -10.33 -9.09
N ILE A 266 22.28 -9.42 -9.37
CA ILE A 266 22.07 -8.36 -10.35
C ILE A 266 22.33 -8.82 -11.80
N SER A 267 23.18 -9.84 -12.04
CA SER A 267 23.56 -10.26 -13.40
C SER A 267 22.94 -11.58 -13.90
N GLU A 268 22.50 -12.47 -13.01
CA GLU A 268 21.93 -13.78 -13.36
C GLU A 268 20.38 -13.77 -13.49
N ILE A 269 19.75 -12.62 -13.26
CA ILE A 269 18.31 -12.41 -13.50
C ILE A 269 18.00 -12.18 -14.99
N THR A 270 16.77 -12.52 -15.38
CA THR A 270 16.28 -12.45 -16.76
C THR A 270 16.20 -10.98 -17.21
N ASN A 271 16.79 -10.67 -18.38
CA ASN A 271 16.90 -9.30 -18.90
C ASN A 271 17.56 -8.30 -17.92
N ALA A 272 18.58 -8.72 -17.16
CA ALA A 272 19.30 -7.89 -16.19
C ALA A 272 19.64 -6.46 -16.68
N ASP A 273 19.95 -6.29 -17.97
CA ASP A 273 20.24 -5.00 -18.62
C ASP A 273 19.07 -4.01 -18.68
N LYS A 274 17.84 -4.48 -18.39
CA LYS A 274 16.59 -3.71 -18.43
C LYS A 274 15.95 -3.53 -17.04
N ILE A 275 16.38 -4.30 -16.04
CA ILE A 275 15.80 -4.25 -14.70
C ILE A 275 16.38 -3.06 -13.94
N PHE A 276 15.51 -2.15 -13.47
CA PHE A 276 15.95 -1.06 -12.60
C PHE A 276 16.12 -1.57 -11.17
N ASN A 277 17.36 -1.65 -10.71
CA ASN A 277 17.72 -2.13 -9.38
C ASN A 277 18.18 -0.96 -8.52
N TYR A 278 17.67 -0.85 -7.29
CA TYR A 278 18.23 0.07 -6.30
C TYR A 278 18.21 -0.52 -4.89
N GLY A 279 19.25 -0.22 -4.11
CA GLY A 279 19.40 -0.70 -2.74
C GLY A 279 18.99 0.36 -1.72
N GLU A 280 18.33 -0.04 -0.65
CA GLU A 280 18.28 0.76 0.55
C GLU A 280 19.63 0.74 1.26
N VAL A 281 20.35 1.87 1.17
CA VAL A 281 21.61 2.07 1.86
C VAL A 281 21.47 3.34 2.68
N LEU A 282 20.90 3.21 3.88
CA LEU A 282 20.72 4.34 4.78
C LEU A 282 22.07 4.90 5.21
N GLN A 283 22.28 6.18 4.92
CA GLN A 283 23.53 6.90 5.13
C GLN A 283 23.90 6.99 6.62
N GLY A 284 25.20 6.93 6.93
CA GLY A 284 25.75 6.88 8.27
C GLY A 284 27.08 6.12 8.34
N ASP A 285 27.33 5.44 9.45
CA ASP A 285 28.58 4.70 9.69
C ASP A 285 28.85 3.68 8.59
N ASN A 286 29.99 3.83 7.89
CA ASN A 286 30.53 2.89 6.92
C ASN A 286 29.53 2.46 5.84
N GLU A 287 28.83 3.44 5.26
CA GLU A 287 27.71 3.27 4.32
C GLU A 287 28.07 2.68 2.94
N ARG A 288 29.31 2.88 2.45
CA ARG A 288 29.82 2.35 1.17
C ARG A 288 28.94 2.63 -0.07
N ILE A 289 28.32 3.83 -0.12
CA ILE A 289 27.36 4.21 -1.16
C ILE A 289 27.92 4.05 -2.58
N ASP A 290 29.16 4.48 -2.84
CA ASP A 290 29.81 4.38 -4.14
C ASP A 290 29.92 2.92 -4.63
N GLU A 291 30.34 2.02 -3.74
CA GLU A 291 30.47 0.60 -4.07
C GLU A 291 29.12 -0.10 -4.25
N TYR A 292 28.11 0.24 -3.43
CA TYR A 292 26.74 -0.24 -3.63
C TYR A 292 26.14 0.26 -4.95
N GLN A 293 26.32 1.53 -5.32
CA GLN A 293 25.87 2.06 -6.62
C GLN A 293 26.55 1.34 -7.79
N LYS A 294 27.84 0.97 -7.67
CA LYS A 294 28.56 0.23 -8.72
C LYS A 294 28.07 -1.20 -8.94
N VAL A 295 27.55 -1.88 -7.90
CA VAL A 295 27.10 -3.29 -8.02
C VAL A 295 25.60 -3.46 -8.14
N ILE A 296 24.79 -2.58 -7.54
CA ILE A 296 23.32 -2.61 -7.63
C ILE A 296 22.81 -1.72 -8.78
N GLY A 297 23.44 -0.57 -9.00
CA GLY A 297 23.05 0.43 -9.99
C GLY A 297 22.59 1.76 -9.38
N ALA A 298 21.89 1.71 -8.24
CA ALA A 298 21.44 2.91 -7.52
C ALA A 298 21.27 2.65 -6.00
N THR A 299 21.30 3.72 -5.20
CA THR A 299 21.01 3.68 -3.75
C THR A 299 20.01 4.74 -3.32
N THR A 300 19.52 4.69 -2.08
CA THR A 300 18.72 5.76 -1.48
C THR A 300 19.57 6.98 -1.08
N ALA A 301 19.01 8.19 -1.18
CA ALA A 301 19.60 9.44 -0.69
C ALA A 301 18.94 9.89 0.63
N SER A 302 19.13 9.11 1.71
CA SER A 302 18.39 9.30 2.97
C SER A 302 18.69 10.65 3.65
N ALA A 303 19.92 11.14 3.61
CA ALA A 303 20.30 12.42 4.19
C ALA A 303 19.73 13.61 3.39
N TYR A 304 19.55 13.47 2.07
CA TYR A 304 18.86 14.45 1.25
C TYR A 304 17.38 14.57 1.62
N GLY A 305 16.69 13.46 1.89
CA GLY A 305 15.29 13.49 2.38
C GLY A 305 15.15 14.29 3.68
N ALA A 306 16.02 14.04 4.67
CA ALA A 306 16.07 14.83 5.91
C ALA A 306 16.39 16.32 5.66
N THR A 307 17.29 16.60 4.72
CA THR A 307 17.66 17.95 4.27
C THR A 307 16.47 18.69 3.66
N ILE A 308 15.64 18.02 2.87
CA ILE A 308 14.40 18.54 2.28
C ILE A 308 13.36 18.83 3.37
N ARG A 309 13.03 17.86 4.23
CA ARG A 309 12.04 18.04 5.33
C ARG A 309 12.42 19.22 6.24
N SER A 310 13.68 19.31 6.64
CA SER A 310 14.22 20.42 7.44
C SER A 310 14.10 21.79 6.74
N SER A 311 14.29 21.83 5.41
CA SER A 311 14.29 23.09 4.65
C SER A 311 12.87 23.60 4.39
N ILE A 312 11.91 22.69 4.23
CA ILE A 312 10.48 23.01 4.07
C ILE A 312 9.88 23.52 5.37
N ASN A 313 10.06 22.81 6.49
CA ASN A 313 9.57 23.22 7.82
C ASN A 313 10.15 24.59 8.27
N SER A 314 11.44 24.86 7.99
CA SER A 314 12.03 26.20 8.21
C SER A 314 11.70 27.23 7.13
N GLY A 315 11.11 26.80 6.01
CA GLY A 315 10.91 27.55 4.78
C GLY A 315 12.18 28.09 4.14
N ASN A 316 13.39 27.63 4.53
CA ASN A 316 14.67 28.10 4.01
C ASN A 316 15.11 27.22 2.84
N LEU A 317 14.64 27.57 1.64
CA LEU A 317 14.82 26.82 0.40
C LEU A 317 16.12 27.21 -0.32
N LEU A 318 17.24 27.30 0.41
CA LEU A 318 18.55 27.67 -0.16
C LEU A 318 18.93 26.76 -1.34
N ALA A 319 19.05 27.33 -2.54
CA ALA A 319 19.18 26.59 -3.80
C ALA A 319 20.31 25.55 -3.79
N SER A 320 21.50 25.89 -3.28
CA SER A 320 22.64 24.96 -3.20
C SER A 320 22.40 23.80 -2.21
N LYS A 321 21.64 24.01 -1.13
CA LYS A 321 21.23 22.96 -0.19
C LYS A 321 20.17 22.03 -0.81
N MET A 322 19.35 22.56 -1.72
CA MET A 322 18.39 21.81 -2.52
C MET A 322 19.02 21.16 -3.77
N GLU A 323 20.35 21.28 -3.94
CA GLU A 323 21.14 20.72 -5.04
C GLU A 323 22.16 19.69 -4.61
N ASP A 324 22.66 19.81 -3.39
CA ASP A 324 23.48 18.79 -2.77
C ASP A 324 22.63 17.58 -2.33
N LEU A 325 22.69 16.49 -3.12
CA LEU A 325 22.07 15.19 -2.82
C LEU A 325 22.66 14.48 -1.59
N GLN A 326 23.58 15.11 -0.85
CA GLN A 326 24.22 14.59 0.36
C GLN A 326 25.00 13.28 0.12
N ILE A 327 25.43 13.01 -1.12
CA ILE A 327 26.19 11.80 -1.51
C ILE A 327 27.54 12.24 -2.09
N ASP A 328 28.63 11.83 -1.44
CA ASP A 328 30.02 12.11 -1.85
C ASP A 328 30.49 11.12 -2.93
N VAL A 329 29.81 11.12 -4.09
CA VAL A 329 30.11 10.29 -5.26
C VAL A 329 29.99 11.13 -6.53
N ASP A 330 30.91 10.96 -7.48
CA ASP A 330 30.87 11.64 -8.77
C ASP A 330 29.66 11.17 -9.61
N ASN A 331 28.66 12.04 -9.80
CA ASN A 331 27.41 11.77 -10.53
C ASN A 331 26.60 10.61 -9.91
N PRO A 332 26.08 10.77 -8.67
CA PRO A 332 25.47 9.68 -7.93
C PRO A 332 24.16 9.23 -8.60
N THR A 333 23.96 7.91 -8.68
CA THR A 333 22.68 7.35 -9.13
C THR A 333 21.83 7.04 -7.91
N ALA A 334 20.89 7.94 -7.59
CA ALA A 334 20.14 7.88 -6.35
C ALA A 334 18.62 7.89 -6.54
N VAL A 335 17.92 7.12 -5.71
CA VAL A 335 16.48 7.28 -5.45
C VAL A 335 16.32 8.30 -4.32
N THR A 336 15.58 9.37 -4.59
CA THR A 336 15.34 10.48 -3.67
C THR A 336 13.91 10.42 -3.15
N TRP A 337 13.67 10.89 -1.93
CA TRP A 337 12.33 11.00 -1.36
C TRP A 337 12.21 12.27 -0.52
N VAL A 338 10.97 12.70 -0.27
CA VAL A 338 10.68 13.65 0.82
C VAL A 338 10.77 12.90 2.14
N GLU A 339 10.11 11.75 2.20
CA GLU A 339 10.00 10.84 3.33
C GLU A 339 9.93 9.40 2.82
N SER A 340 10.33 8.44 3.65
CA SER A 340 10.14 7.01 3.41
C SER A 340 9.19 6.46 4.45
N HIS A 341 8.65 5.27 4.19
CA HIS A 341 7.79 4.58 5.14
C HIS A 341 8.45 4.43 6.53
N ASP A 342 9.74 4.08 6.60
CA ASP A 342 10.48 4.01 7.87
C ASP A 342 10.54 5.35 8.59
N ASN A 343 11.00 6.43 7.95
CA ASN A 343 11.16 7.69 8.67
C ASN A 343 9.80 8.29 9.06
N TYR A 344 8.78 8.17 8.20
CA TYR A 344 7.40 8.48 8.56
C TYR A 344 6.94 7.72 9.83
N CYS A 345 7.19 6.42 9.93
CA CYS A 345 6.80 5.60 11.08
C CYS A 345 7.71 5.73 12.33
N SER A 346 8.96 6.19 12.20
CA SER A 346 9.98 6.09 13.26
C SER A 346 10.58 7.41 13.76
N ASP A 347 10.71 8.46 12.92
CA ASP A 347 11.39 9.71 13.30
C ASP A 347 10.44 10.84 13.76
N SER A 348 9.13 10.59 13.73
CA SER A 348 8.05 11.55 14.05
C SER A 348 8.00 12.82 13.18
N SER A 349 8.71 12.89 12.05
CA SER A 349 8.70 14.07 11.18
C SER A 349 7.33 14.39 10.59
N TYR A 350 6.44 13.40 10.47
CA TYR A 350 5.02 13.56 10.11
C TYR A 350 4.25 14.57 11.00
N LYS A 351 4.72 14.84 12.23
CA LYS A 351 4.15 15.86 13.13
C LYS A 351 4.49 17.29 12.74
N THR A 352 5.46 17.47 11.84
CA THR A 352 6.09 18.75 11.50
C THR A 352 6.29 18.95 10.00
N VAL A 353 5.66 18.07 9.21
CA VAL A 353 5.60 18.12 7.74
C VAL A 353 4.19 17.66 7.37
N ASP A 354 3.26 18.60 7.24
CA ASP A 354 1.89 18.32 6.79
C ASP A 354 1.83 17.95 5.29
N ASP A 355 0.65 17.61 4.78
CA ASP A 355 0.50 17.17 3.38
C ASP A 355 0.83 18.31 2.38
N ASN A 356 0.58 19.58 2.72
CA ASN A 356 0.95 20.72 1.88
C ASN A 356 2.47 20.97 1.89
N GLU A 357 3.13 20.69 3.01
CA GLU A 357 4.58 20.66 3.15
C GLU A 357 5.19 19.52 2.34
N VAL A 358 4.60 18.32 2.34
CA VAL A 358 5.00 17.22 1.45
C VAL A 358 4.81 17.59 -0.02
N ILE A 359 3.69 18.20 -0.42
CA ILE A 359 3.46 18.64 -1.82
C ILE A 359 4.53 19.67 -2.24
N ARG A 360 4.85 20.66 -1.40
CA ARG A 360 5.95 21.62 -1.65
C ARG A 360 7.31 20.93 -1.72
N ALA A 361 7.59 19.99 -0.82
CA ALA A 361 8.82 19.22 -0.79
C ALA A 361 8.99 18.34 -2.03
N TRP A 362 7.89 17.71 -2.47
CA TRP A 362 7.81 16.90 -3.67
C TRP A 362 8.11 17.74 -4.91
N ALA A 363 7.56 18.95 -4.98
CA ALA A 363 7.83 19.87 -6.08
C ALA A 363 9.32 20.17 -6.24
N ILE A 364 10.07 20.28 -5.13
CA ILE A 364 11.53 20.47 -5.15
C ILE A 364 12.23 19.26 -5.74
N ILE A 365 11.97 18.05 -5.24
CA ILE A 365 12.73 16.85 -5.67
C ILE A 365 12.30 16.32 -7.03
N CYS A 366 11.03 16.44 -7.41
CA CYS A 366 10.50 15.89 -8.64
C CYS A 366 10.87 16.74 -9.87
N ALA A 367 10.95 18.08 -9.72
CA ALA A 367 11.37 18.98 -10.78
C ALA A 367 12.85 18.81 -11.22
N ARG A 368 13.68 18.20 -10.37
CA ARG A 368 15.10 17.94 -10.63
C ARG A 368 15.34 17.11 -11.90
N LYS A 369 16.49 17.32 -12.54
CA LYS A 369 17.15 16.37 -13.44
C LYS A 369 17.79 15.24 -12.65
N SER A 370 18.47 15.58 -11.56
CA SER A 370 19.20 14.63 -10.72
C SER A 370 18.28 13.86 -9.77
N GLY A 371 18.60 12.59 -9.54
CA GLY A 371 17.82 11.68 -8.68
C GLY A 371 16.54 11.14 -9.34
N THR A 372 16.09 9.98 -8.86
CA THR A 372 14.82 9.34 -9.22
C THR A 372 13.84 9.53 -8.03
N PRO A 373 12.83 10.39 -8.13
CA PRO A 373 12.00 10.77 -7.01
C PRO A 373 10.92 9.71 -6.75
N LEU A 374 10.81 9.31 -5.48
CA LEU A 374 9.83 8.38 -4.95
C LEU A 374 8.87 9.12 -4.02
N PHE A 375 7.59 9.13 -4.40
CA PHE A 375 6.49 9.68 -3.60
C PHE A 375 6.03 8.58 -2.63
N TYR A 376 6.20 8.80 -1.33
CA TYR A 376 5.61 7.93 -0.32
C TYR A 376 4.15 8.30 -0.11
N ASP A 377 3.24 7.36 -0.40
CA ASP A 377 1.83 7.55 -0.11
C ASP A 377 1.54 7.27 1.36
N ARG A 378 1.13 8.30 2.10
CA ARG A 378 0.75 8.23 3.52
C ARG A 378 -0.55 7.43 3.69
N PRO A 379 -0.79 6.82 4.88
CA PRO A 379 -2.09 6.23 5.20
C PRO A 379 -3.27 7.19 4.98
N TYR A 380 -4.41 6.66 4.51
CA TYR A 380 -5.60 7.48 4.25
C TYR A 380 -6.09 8.19 5.53
N GLY A 381 -6.26 9.51 5.45
CA GLY A 381 -6.70 10.34 6.57
C GLY A 381 -5.65 10.51 7.67
N ALA A 382 -4.36 10.32 7.36
CA ALA A 382 -3.25 10.61 8.26
C ALA A 382 -3.23 12.07 8.71
N THR A 383 -2.85 12.30 9.96
CA THR A 383 -2.65 13.64 10.54
C THR A 383 -1.43 13.65 11.49
N ALA A 384 -1.01 14.83 11.93
CA ALA A 384 0.03 14.99 12.95
C ALA A 384 -0.30 14.29 14.29
N ASP A 385 -1.59 14.09 14.60
CA ASP A 385 -2.04 13.38 15.81
C ASP A 385 -2.30 11.88 15.56
N ASN A 386 -2.62 11.48 14.32
CA ASN A 386 -2.84 10.09 13.92
C ASN A 386 -2.08 9.73 12.63
N MET A 387 -0.84 9.22 12.77
CA MET A 387 -0.01 8.83 11.63
C MET A 387 -0.56 7.64 10.83
N TRP A 388 -1.36 6.77 11.46
CA TRP A 388 -1.92 5.58 10.82
C TRP A 388 -3.18 5.88 10.00
N GLY A 389 -3.64 7.13 10.08
CA GLY A 389 -4.81 7.60 9.38
C GLY A 389 -6.11 7.07 9.95
N THR A 390 -7.21 7.60 9.42
CA THR A 390 -8.55 7.21 9.84
C THR A 390 -8.90 5.79 9.41
N MET A 391 -8.37 5.33 8.27
CA MET A 391 -8.65 4.00 7.76
C MET A 391 -7.78 2.91 8.38
N ASN A 392 -6.51 3.21 8.71
CA ASN A 392 -5.54 2.29 9.31
C ASN A 392 -5.61 0.85 8.74
N ARG A 393 -5.66 0.69 7.42
CA ARG A 393 -5.99 -0.58 6.77
C ARG A 393 -4.95 -0.99 5.71
N ILE A 394 -4.30 -2.14 5.94
CA ILE A 394 -3.48 -2.79 4.92
C ILE A 394 -4.40 -3.32 3.82
N GLY A 395 -3.93 -3.20 2.58
CA GLY A 395 -4.63 -3.53 1.36
C GLY A 395 -5.39 -2.35 0.75
N ALA A 396 -5.71 -1.31 1.52
CA ALA A 396 -6.43 -0.12 1.05
C ALA A 396 -5.50 0.87 0.32
N ALA A 397 -6.10 1.86 -0.36
CA ALA A 397 -5.36 3.00 -0.89
C ALA A 397 -5.05 3.99 0.24
N GLY A 398 -3.93 4.69 0.15
CA GLY A 398 -3.55 5.73 1.11
C GLY A 398 -4.20 7.07 0.78
N ASN A 399 -3.49 8.15 1.10
CA ASN A 399 -3.99 9.51 1.06
C ASN A 399 -4.13 10.00 -0.40
N PRO A 400 -5.29 10.55 -0.83
CA PRO A 400 -5.49 10.98 -2.22
C PRO A 400 -4.55 12.12 -2.69
N PHE A 401 -3.76 12.75 -1.80
CA PHE A 401 -2.77 13.77 -2.17
C PHE A 401 -1.66 13.30 -3.13
N TYR A 402 -1.45 11.98 -3.33
CA TYR A 402 -0.55 11.48 -4.38
C TYR A 402 -0.96 11.94 -5.80
N LYS A 403 -2.23 12.31 -5.98
CA LYS A 403 -2.82 12.86 -7.20
C LYS A 403 -3.35 14.30 -7.02
N ASP A 404 -2.81 15.04 -6.05
CA ASP A 404 -3.04 16.49 -5.93
C ASP A 404 -2.60 17.23 -7.22
N ALA A 405 -3.28 18.33 -7.55
CA ALA A 405 -3.05 19.05 -8.80
C ALA A 405 -1.60 19.56 -8.97
N ALA A 406 -0.94 20.01 -7.90
CA ALA A 406 0.47 20.40 -7.95
C ALA A 406 1.39 19.18 -8.10
N VAL A 407 1.06 18.06 -7.46
CA VAL A 407 1.80 16.78 -7.63
C VAL A 407 1.70 16.29 -9.08
N VAL A 408 0.50 16.26 -9.65
CA VAL A 408 0.28 15.91 -11.07
C VAL A 408 1.05 16.86 -12.00
N ALA A 409 1.00 18.16 -11.73
CA ALA A 409 1.69 19.17 -12.53
C ALA A 409 3.21 18.96 -12.54
N VAL A 410 3.83 18.72 -11.38
CA VAL A 410 5.29 18.50 -11.30
C VAL A 410 5.70 17.14 -11.86
N ASN A 411 4.90 16.08 -11.68
CA ASN A 411 5.17 14.78 -12.29
C ASN A 411 5.17 14.88 -13.83
N ARG A 412 4.18 15.57 -14.41
CA ARG A 412 4.12 15.82 -15.86
C ARG A 412 5.23 16.75 -16.34
N PHE A 413 5.61 17.75 -15.54
CA PHE A 413 6.80 18.56 -15.79
C PHE A 413 8.06 17.70 -15.86
N ARG A 414 8.31 16.81 -14.89
CA ARG A 414 9.46 15.91 -14.89
C ARG A 414 9.55 15.11 -16.20
N ASN A 415 8.45 14.46 -16.58
CA ASN A 415 8.38 13.67 -17.82
C ASN A 415 8.61 14.54 -19.08
N ALA A 416 8.07 15.76 -19.12
CA ALA A 416 8.24 16.68 -20.25
C ALA A 416 9.65 17.31 -20.35
N MET A 417 10.43 17.27 -19.26
CA MET A 417 11.78 17.84 -19.14
C MET A 417 12.91 16.81 -19.23
N VAL A 418 12.62 15.56 -19.61
CA VAL A 418 13.66 14.55 -19.87
C VAL A 418 14.68 15.08 -20.88
N GLY A 419 15.97 14.87 -20.57
CA GLY A 419 17.09 15.39 -21.35
C GLY A 419 17.42 16.89 -21.16
N GLN A 420 16.61 17.67 -20.43
CA GLN A 420 16.94 19.06 -20.10
C GLN A 420 17.91 19.13 -18.91
N ASP A 421 18.93 19.99 -19.03
CA ASP A 421 19.78 20.40 -17.91
C ASP A 421 18.96 21.13 -16.83
N GLU A 422 19.50 21.20 -15.62
CA GLU A 422 18.85 21.89 -14.49
C GLU A 422 19.66 23.07 -13.96
N LYS A 423 18.96 24.03 -13.36
CA LYS A 423 19.56 25.15 -12.64
C LYS A 423 18.63 25.60 -11.52
N LEU A 424 19.14 25.62 -10.29
CA LEU A 424 18.40 26.09 -9.12
C LEU A 424 18.89 27.48 -8.72
N LEU A 425 17.98 28.36 -8.32
CA LEU A 425 18.33 29.68 -7.81
C LEU A 425 17.26 30.22 -6.85
N ASN A 426 17.71 31.01 -5.87
CA ASN A 426 16.82 31.85 -5.08
C ASN A 426 16.67 33.22 -5.77
N PRO A 427 15.45 33.77 -5.90
CA PRO A 427 15.24 35.11 -6.47
C PRO A 427 15.91 36.25 -5.68
N ASP A 428 16.09 36.06 -4.38
CA ASP A 428 16.68 37.02 -3.45
C ASP A 428 17.36 36.33 -2.24
N ASP A 429 17.95 37.13 -1.35
CA ASP A 429 18.70 36.69 -0.18
C ASP A 429 17.83 36.07 0.94
N THR A 430 16.50 36.21 0.90
CA THR A 430 15.60 35.62 1.92
C THR A 430 15.57 34.10 1.85
N LYS A 431 15.85 33.53 0.66
CA LYS A 431 15.79 32.09 0.34
C LYS A 431 14.43 31.44 0.62
N LYS A 432 13.37 32.25 0.78
CA LYS A 432 11.99 31.75 0.96
C LYS A 432 11.37 31.25 -0.34
N VAL A 433 11.84 31.73 -1.50
CA VAL A 433 11.42 31.26 -2.82
C VAL A 433 12.56 30.50 -3.50
N LEU A 434 12.21 29.38 -4.13
CA LEU A 434 13.11 28.59 -4.98
C LEU A 434 12.58 28.54 -6.40
N LEU A 435 13.44 28.80 -7.37
CA LEU A 435 13.18 28.60 -8.80
C LEU A 435 14.05 27.43 -9.30
N ILE A 436 13.42 26.43 -9.91
CA ILE A 436 14.06 25.27 -10.52
C ILE A 436 13.80 25.32 -12.02
N GLU A 437 14.83 25.61 -12.80
CA GLU A 437 14.75 25.74 -14.26
C GLU A 437 15.20 24.45 -14.94
N ARG A 438 14.50 24.06 -16.01
CA ARG A 438 14.86 22.92 -16.86
C ARG A 438 15.10 23.40 -18.29
N GLY A 439 16.39 23.54 -18.63
CA GLY A 439 16.85 24.22 -19.85
C GLY A 439 16.25 25.62 -19.97
N THR A 440 15.75 25.94 -21.16
CA THR A 440 14.90 27.12 -21.42
C THR A 440 13.42 26.74 -21.61
N LYS A 441 13.06 25.49 -21.31
CA LYS A 441 11.79 24.86 -21.71
C LYS A 441 10.71 24.98 -20.64
N GLY A 442 11.09 24.88 -19.37
CA GLY A 442 10.16 25.04 -18.26
C GLY A 442 10.84 25.40 -16.94
N ALA A 443 10.03 25.85 -15.98
CA ALA A 443 10.46 26.08 -14.60
C ALA A 443 9.38 25.69 -13.58
N VAL A 444 9.80 25.32 -12.38
CA VAL A 444 8.94 25.18 -11.19
C VAL A 444 9.36 26.23 -10.16
N VAL A 445 8.41 26.90 -9.52
CA VAL A 445 8.67 27.90 -8.48
C VAL A 445 7.91 27.55 -7.22
N ILE A 446 8.61 27.53 -6.07
CA ILE A 446 8.07 27.10 -4.77
C ILE A 446 8.18 28.26 -3.78
N ASN A 447 7.09 28.56 -3.07
CA ASN A 447 7.07 29.50 -1.95
C ASN A 447 7.08 28.78 -0.60
N GLY A 448 8.20 28.86 0.11
CA GLY A 448 8.40 28.40 1.49
C GLY A 448 8.02 29.45 2.55
N SER A 449 7.08 30.34 2.25
CA SER A 449 6.56 31.33 3.20
C SER A 449 5.04 31.49 3.12
N ASP A 450 4.47 32.00 4.20
CA ASP A 450 3.03 32.21 4.39
C ASP A 450 2.56 33.57 3.82
N GLU A 451 3.41 34.24 3.03
CA GLU A 451 3.17 35.55 2.43
C GLU A 451 3.22 35.47 0.89
N ASP A 452 2.42 36.32 0.23
CA ASP A 452 2.44 36.46 -1.23
C ASP A 452 3.78 37.07 -1.70
N TYR A 453 4.43 36.41 -2.66
CA TYR A 453 5.69 36.86 -3.23
C TYR A 453 5.51 37.52 -4.61
N LYS A 454 6.05 38.73 -4.79
CA LYS A 454 5.98 39.44 -6.06
C LYS A 454 7.12 39.03 -7.00
N LEU A 455 6.84 38.13 -7.93
CA LEU A 455 7.81 37.69 -8.94
C LEU A 455 8.24 38.86 -9.85
N ASN A 456 9.56 39.09 -9.87
CA ASN A 456 10.29 39.93 -10.81
C ASN A 456 11.71 39.35 -10.96
N VAL A 457 11.78 38.11 -11.46
CA VAL A 457 12.93 37.21 -11.30
C VAL A 457 13.62 36.98 -12.63
N LYS A 458 14.96 37.07 -12.68
CA LYS A 458 15.71 36.66 -13.87
C LYS A 458 15.59 35.16 -14.10
N THR A 459 15.24 34.77 -15.31
CA THR A 459 15.02 33.36 -15.69
C THR A 459 15.72 33.01 -17.00
N SER A 460 16.03 31.74 -17.16
CA SER A 460 16.48 31.11 -18.41
C SER A 460 15.30 30.61 -19.27
N LEU A 461 14.07 30.60 -18.72
CA LEU A 461 12.84 30.27 -19.44
C LEU A 461 12.65 31.24 -20.64
N ALA A 462 12.15 30.72 -21.76
CA ALA A 462 11.93 31.54 -22.96
C ALA A 462 10.88 32.64 -22.73
N ASP A 463 10.98 33.74 -23.47
CA ASP A 463 9.97 34.80 -23.47
C ASP A 463 8.61 34.26 -23.95
N GLY A 464 7.53 34.58 -23.22
CA GLY A 464 6.19 34.09 -23.52
C GLY A 464 5.22 34.15 -22.34
N THR A 465 3.98 33.75 -22.58
CA THR A 465 2.94 33.57 -21.56
C THR A 465 2.86 32.10 -21.17
N TYR A 466 2.78 31.85 -19.88
CA TYR A 466 2.69 30.52 -19.29
C TYR A 466 1.46 30.45 -18.39
N ILE A 467 0.65 29.41 -18.55
CA ILE A 467 -0.39 29.05 -17.57
C ILE A 467 0.28 28.14 -16.54
N ASP A 468 0.03 28.38 -15.27
CA ASP A 468 0.43 27.47 -14.21
C ASP A 468 -0.29 26.13 -14.37
N ARG A 469 0.48 25.04 -14.45
CA ARG A 469 -0.07 23.70 -14.62
C ARG A 469 -0.62 23.11 -13.33
N ALA A 470 -0.34 23.71 -12.16
CA ALA A 470 -0.91 23.30 -10.88
C ALA A 470 -2.35 23.80 -10.70
N ASP A 471 -2.64 25.08 -10.98
CA ASP A 471 -4.00 25.64 -10.87
C ASP A 471 -4.79 25.70 -12.19
N GLY A 472 -4.12 25.45 -13.33
CA GLY A 472 -4.71 25.42 -14.67
C GLY A 472 -5.21 26.76 -15.21
N THR A 473 -5.03 27.88 -14.50
CA THR A 473 -5.72 29.15 -14.78
C THR A 473 -4.87 30.40 -14.63
N THR A 474 -3.96 30.47 -13.66
CA THR A 474 -3.14 31.67 -13.42
C THR A 474 -2.08 31.82 -14.50
N GLN A 475 -1.98 33.04 -15.06
CA GLN A 475 -1.01 33.36 -16.10
C GLN A 475 0.21 34.12 -15.55
N TYR A 476 1.37 33.66 -15.96
CA TYR A 476 2.69 34.27 -15.74
C TYR A 476 3.29 34.71 -17.07
N THR A 477 4.13 35.73 -17.06
CA THR A 477 4.77 36.25 -18.27
C THR A 477 6.28 36.34 -18.09
N VAL A 478 7.01 35.79 -19.05
CA VAL A 478 8.45 36.01 -19.23
C VAL A 478 8.65 37.00 -20.37
N SER A 479 9.42 38.06 -20.13
CA SER A 479 9.77 39.07 -21.13
C SER A 479 11.17 39.61 -20.87
N GLY A 480 12.04 39.59 -21.88
CA GLY A 480 13.45 39.95 -21.73
C GLY A 480 14.21 39.06 -20.73
N GLY A 481 13.81 37.80 -20.57
CA GLY A 481 14.38 36.89 -19.57
C GLY A 481 14.02 37.23 -18.12
N VAL A 482 12.89 37.92 -17.88
CA VAL A 482 12.36 38.22 -16.55
C VAL A 482 10.97 37.61 -16.39
N LEU A 483 10.82 36.70 -15.43
CA LEU A 483 9.55 36.12 -15.00
C LEU A 483 8.83 37.08 -14.06
N THR A 484 7.58 37.40 -14.39
CA THR A 484 6.72 38.32 -13.64
C THR A 484 5.36 37.70 -13.32
N GLY A 485 4.83 38.05 -12.15
CA GLY A 485 3.56 37.51 -11.63
C GLY A 485 3.36 37.80 -10.15
N THR A 486 2.48 37.05 -9.49
CA THR A 486 2.34 37.01 -8.03
C THR A 486 2.28 35.54 -7.63
N LEU A 487 3.31 35.06 -6.95
CA LEU A 487 3.38 33.71 -6.40
C LEU A 487 2.69 33.71 -5.04
N LYS A 488 1.67 32.88 -4.84
CA LYS A 488 0.89 32.86 -3.60
C LYS A 488 1.67 32.29 -2.42
N ALA A 489 1.28 32.68 -1.21
CA ALA A 489 1.70 32.03 0.04
C ALA A 489 1.61 30.50 -0.10
N GLY A 490 2.66 29.77 0.30
CA GLY A 490 2.72 28.31 0.24
C GLY A 490 2.63 27.65 -1.15
N ALA A 491 2.56 28.42 -2.25
CA ALA A 491 2.26 27.85 -3.56
C ALA A 491 3.45 27.13 -4.23
N VAL A 492 3.10 26.11 -5.02
CA VAL A 492 3.92 25.52 -6.08
C VAL A 492 3.31 25.93 -7.41
N ILE A 493 4.11 26.52 -8.30
CA ILE A 493 3.68 26.84 -9.68
C ILE A 493 4.58 26.13 -10.68
N VAL A 494 3.99 25.67 -11.78
CA VAL A 494 4.65 24.83 -12.79
C VAL A 494 4.44 25.44 -14.17
N LEU A 495 5.52 25.91 -14.79
CA LEU A 495 5.49 26.74 -16.00
C LEU A 495 6.20 26.04 -17.16
N TYR A 496 5.44 25.54 -18.13
CA TYR A 496 5.95 25.06 -19.42
C TYR A 496 4.85 25.03 -20.49
N ASN A 497 5.25 25.08 -21.76
CA ASN A 497 4.35 25.06 -22.92
C ASN A 497 4.72 23.93 -23.90
N ASP A 498 6.00 23.79 -24.27
CA ASP A 498 6.46 22.68 -25.10
C ASP A 498 6.36 21.35 -24.34
N GLY A 499 5.86 20.30 -25.00
CA GLY A 499 5.59 19.00 -24.39
C GLY A 499 4.45 18.96 -23.37
N TYR A 500 3.65 20.03 -23.23
CA TYR A 500 2.44 19.98 -22.41
C TYR A 500 1.39 19.05 -23.03
N ILE A 501 0.88 18.14 -22.21
CA ILE A 501 -0.24 17.25 -22.54
C ILE A 501 -1.38 17.60 -21.58
N GLU A 502 -2.47 18.11 -22.13
CA GLU A 502 -3.71 18.31 -21.38
C GLU A 502 -4.30 16.94 -21.05
N VAL A 503 -4.51 16.68 -19.75
CA VAL A 503 -5.22 15.50 -19.28
C VAL A 503 -6.56 15.91 -18.65
N PRO A 504 -7.61 15.09 -18.77
CA PRO A 504 -8.88 15.35 -18.09
C PRO A 504 -8.69 15.47 -16.58
N SER A 505 -9.50 16.31 -15.93
CA SER A 505 -9.62 16.29 -14.47
C SER A 505 -9.99 14.89 -13.99
N ILE A 506 -9.24 14.38 -13.02
CA ILE A 506 -9.53 13.10 -12.37
C ILE A 506 -10.87 13.22 -11.63
N ALA A 507 -11.68 12.16 -11.63
CA ALA A 507 -12.89 12.14 -10.83
C ALA A 507 -12.56 12.06 -9.33
N SER A 508 -13.47 12.50 -8.48
CA SER A 508 -13.40 12.22 -7.05
C SER A 508 -14.65 11.44 -6.62
N VAL A 509 -14.47 10.55 -5.66
CA VAL A 509 -15.53 9.85 -4.93
C VAL A 509 -15.15 9.81 -3.47
N SER A 510 -16.12 10.03 -2.59
CA SER A 510 -15.90 9.92 -1.14
C SER A 510 -17.21 9.74 -0.37
N LEU A 511 -17.10 9.65 0.95
CA LEU A 511 -18.22 9.65 1.88
C LEU A 511 -18.27 11.00 2.63
N ASP A 512 -19.35 11.23 3.38
CA ASP A 512 -19.42 12.29 4.40
C ASP A 512 -18.84 11.88 5.75
N ALA A 513 -18.96 10.60 6.09
CA ALA A 513 -18.26 9.95 7.19
C ALA A 513 -17.56 8.69 6.67
N ASP A 514 -16.23 8.67 6.78
CA ASP A 514 -15.35 7.60 6.30
C ASP A 514 -14.58 6.89 7.43
N ASN A 515 -14.85 7.27 8.68
CA ASN A 515 -14.20 6.74 9.87
C ASN A 515 -15.19 6.56 11.02
N PHE A 516 -15.63 5.32 11.25
CA PHE A 516 -16.35 4.91 12.46
C PHE A 516 -16.42 3.39 12.57
N VAL A 517 -16.74 2.92 13.76
CA VAL A 517 -16.99 1.51 14.03
C VAL A 517 -18.48 1.20 13.88
N LEU A 518 -18.82 0.15 13.14
CA LEU A 518 -20.17 -0.37 13.02
C LEU A 518 -20.56 -1.26 14.22
N THR A 519 -21.86 -1.35 14.48
CA THR A 519 -22.40 -2.23 15.52
C THR A 519 -23.12 -3.40 14.87
N ALA A 520 -22.80 -4.63 15.28
CA ALA A 520 -23.43 -5.83 14.75
C ALA A 520 -24.97 -5.76 14.87
N GLY A 521 -25.66 -6.01 13.76
CA GLY A 521 -27.13 -5.95 13.68
C GLY A 521 -27.75 -4.55 13.79
N SER A 522 -26.96 -3.48 13.66
CA SER A 522 -27.43 -2.08 13.59
C SER A 522 -27.11 -1.48 12.22
N THR A 523 -27.77 -0.37 11.86
CA THR A 523 -27.49 0.34 10.60
C THR A 523 -26.95 1.75 10.82
N GLU A 524 -26.04 2.16 9.95
CA GLU A 524 -25.54 3.53 9.84
C GLU A 524 -25.87 4.08 8.44
N THR A 525 -26.00 5.40 8.31
CA THR A 525 -26.24 6.06 7.02
C THR A 525 -25.06 6.96 6.65
N VAL A 526 -24.48 6.73 5.48
CA VAL A 526 -23.46 7.59 4.87
C VAL A 526 -24.01 8.28 3.62
N THR A 527 -23.50 9.47 3.31
CA THR A 527 -23.81 10.21 2.08
C THR A 527 -22.70 9.99 1.06
N LEU A 528 -23.08 9.48 -0.11
CA LEU A 528 -22.18 9.20 -1.22
C LEU A 528 -21.88 10.49 -1.97
N LYS A 529 -20.60 10.79 -2.18
CA LYS A 529 -20.14 11.97 -2.92
C LYS A 529 -19.47 11.61 -4.23
N SER A 530 -19.57 12.48 -5.22
CA SER A 530 -18.80 12.40 -6.46
C SER A 530 -18.65 13.76 -7.14
N GLU A 531 -17.47 14.03 -7.70
CA GLU A 531 -17.17 15.24 -8.48
C GLU A 531 -16.40 14.87 -9.76
N ASN A 532 -16.49 15.73 -10.79
CA ASN A 532 -15.93 15.50 -12.14
C ASN A 532 -16.34 14.15 -12.79
N ALA A 533 -17.35 13.48 -12.25
CA ALA A 533 -17.87 12.20 -12.69
C ALA A 533 -19.00 12.38 -13.72
N ALA A 534 -18.95 11.64 -14.82
CA ALA A 534 -20.07 11.47 -15.75
C ALA A 534 -21.06 10.40 -15.26
N SER A 535 -20.58 9.42 -14.50
CA SER A 535 -21.39 8.45 -13.76
C SER A 535 -20.63 7.96 -12.53
N ALA A 536 -21.36 7.57 -11.48
CA ALA A 536 -20.79 6.98 -10.28
C ALA A 536 -21.59 5.75 -9.83
N THR A 537 -20.89 4.73 -9.31
CA THR A 537 -21.46 3.49 -8.77
C THR A 537 -20.84 3.17 -7.41
N TYR A 538 -21.60 2.49 -6.55
CA TYR A 538 -21.10 1.91 -5.30
C TYR A 538 -21.37 0.40 -5.27
N SER A 539 -20.58 -0.34 -4.49
CA SER A 539 -20.89 -1.71 -4.06
C SER A 539 -20.56 -1.91 -2.59
N ILE A 540 -21.25 -2.86 -1.96
CA ILE A 540 -20.98 -3.30 -0.58
C ILE A 540 -20.42 -4.72 -0.65
N ASP A 541 -19.31 -4.98 0.03
CA ASP A 541 -18.65 -6.29 0.17
C ASP A 541 -18.40 -7.04 -1.16
N GLY A 542 -18.12 -6.27 -2.23
CA GLY A 542 -17.89 -6.82 -3.57
C GLY A 542 -19.16 -7.27 -4.31
N GLY A 543 -20.34 -6.95 -3.79
CA GLY A 543 -21.63 -7.18 -4.43
C GLY A 543 -21.88 -6.32 -5.68
N THR A 544 -23.10 -6.39 -6.20
CA THR A 544 -23.51 -5.71 -7.43
C THR A 544 -23.30 -4.19 -7.37
N GLU A 545 -22.59 -3.63 -8.36
CA GLU A 545 -22.47 -2.18 -8.53
C GLU A 545 -23.85 -1.53 -8.76
N THR A 546 -24.14 -0.50 -7.97
CA THR A 546 -25.40 0.27 -8.00
C THR A 546 -25.08 1.74 -8.27
N SER A 547 -25.75 2.36 -9.26
CA SER A 547 -25.54 3.77 -9.60
C SER A 547 -26.02 4.71 -8.50
N TYR A 548 -25.32 5.83 -8.31
CA TYR A 548 -25.71 6.90 -7.39
C TYR A 548 -25.41 8.29 -7.97
N ASN A 549 -26.09 9.31 -7.42
CA ASN A 549 -25.86 10.73 -7.65
C ASN A 549 -25.16 11.35 -6.44
N ASN A 550 -24.35 12.38 -6.66
CA ASN A 550 -23.72 13.14 -5.57
C ASN A 550 -24.77 13.64 -4.56
N GLY A 551 -24.66 13.22 -3.29
CA GLY A 551 -25.60 13.52 -2.22
C GLY A 551 -26.62 12.40 -1.90
N ASP A 552 -26.62 11.30 -2.65
CA ASP A 552 -27.44 10.12 -2.33
C ASP A 552 -27.01 9.47 -1.00
N LYS A 553 -27.96 8.86 -0.29
CA LYS A 553 -27.72 8.23 1.01
C LYS A 553 -27.72 6.71 0.92
N LEU A 554 -26.76 6.08 1.60
CA LEU A 554 -26.58 4.65 1.68
C LEU A 554 -26.67 4.16 3.12
N GLU A 555 -27.55 3.20 3.37
CA GLU A 555 -27.61 2.46 4.64
C GLU A 555 -26.64 1.26 4.61
N ILE A 556 -25.83 1.11 5.65
CA ILE A 556 -24.83 0.03 5.80
C ILE A 556 -24.95 -0.66 7.15
N GLY A 557 -24.31 -1.83 7.31
CA GLY A 557 -24.16 -2.54 8.59
C GLY A 557 -25.27 -3.53 8.95
N LYS A 558 -26.42 -3.49 8.26
CA LYS A 558 -27.63 -4.27 8.57
C LYS A 558 -27.41 -5.75 8.88
N ASP A 559 -26.68 -6.43 8.00
CA ASP A 559 -26.41 -7.87 8.08
C ASP A 559 -24.97 -8.16 8.58
N ALA A 560 -24.27 -7.13 9.07
CA ALA A 560 -22.88 -7.19 9.47
C ALA A 560 -22.70 -7.85 10.85
N LYS A 561 -21.66 -8.67 10.98
CA LYS A 561 -21.37 -9.48 12.17
C LYS A 561 -20.19 -8.91 12.94
N ALA A 562 -20.17 -9.09 14.25
CA ALA A 562 -19.02 -8.70 15.06
C ALA A 562 -17.74 -9.41 14.58
N GLY A 563 -16.60 -8.72 14.63
CA GLY A 563 -15.32 -9.22 14.16
C GLY A 563 -15.13 -9.18 12.64
N THR A 564 -16.11 -8.69 11.86
CA THR A 564 -15.96 -8.47 10.41
C THR A 564 -15.72 -6.99 10.11
N ALA A 565 -15.57 -6.65 8.82
CA ALA A 565 -15.61 -5.28 8.34
C ALA A 565 -16.53 -5.19 7.12
N VAL A 566 -17.27 -4.09 6.99
CA VAL A 566 -18.05 -3.78 5.77
C VAL A 566 -17.16 -2.96 4.84
N LYS A 567 -16.96 -3.44 3.61
CA LYS A 567 -16.26 -2.73 2.53
C LYS A 567 -17.28 -1.99 1.66
N ILE A 568 -17.19 -0.66 1.59
CA ILE A 568 -17.89 0.12 0.54
C ILE A 568 -16.87 0.46 -0.54
N THR A 569 -17.13 0.05 -1.78
CA THR A 569 -16.33 0.47 -2.94
C THR A 569 -17.10 1.52 -3.71
N LEU A 570 -16.55 2.73 -3.84
CA LEU A 570 -17.08 3.80 -4.71
C LEU A 570 -16.25 3.85 -6.00
N LYS A 571 -16.91 4.20 -7.10
CA LYS A 571 -16.31 4.22 -8.44
C LYS A 571 -16.93 5.32 -9.27
N ALA A 572 -16.11 6.14 -9.92
CA ALA A 572 -16.57 7.19 -10.83
C ALA A 572 -15.86 7.12 -12.18
N ASN A 573 -16.64 7.24 -13.26
CA ASN A 573 -16.13 7.32 -14.63
C ASN A 573 -16.16 8.77 -15.08
N THR A 574 -15.07 9.28 -15.65
CA THR A 574 -15.05 10.58 -16.34
C THR A 574 -15.67 10.44 -17.74
N SER A 575 -16.09 11.56 -18.33
CA SER A 575 -16.57 11.61 -19.72
C SER A 575 -15.50 11.23 -20.76
N ALA A 576 -14.21 11.18 -20.37
CA ALA A 576 -13.10 10.75 -21.21
C ALA A 576 -13.00 9.21 -21.38
N GLY A 577 -13.78 8.42 -20.63
CA GLY A 577 -14.20 7.07 -21.02
C GLY A 577 -13.15 5.93 -21.01
N ASN A 578 -11.98 6.11 -20.39
CA ASN A 578 -10.87 5.14 -20.46
C ASN A 578 -10.52 4.44 -19.13
N GLY A 579 -11.43 4.47 -18.14
CA GLY A 579 -11.26 3.85 -16.83
C GLY A 579 -12.14 4.55 -15.78
N ALA A 580 -11.95 4.19 -14.51
CA ALA A 580 -12.67 4.78 -13.39
C ALA A 580 -11.73 5.08 -12.22
N THR A 581 -11.97 6.19 -11.53
CA THR A 581 -11.43 6.43 -10.19
C THR A 581 -12.15 5.51 -9.20
N VAL A 582 -11.41 4.79 -8.36
CA VAL A 582 -11.94 3.83 -7.39
C VAL A 582 -11.47 4.19 -5.98
N MET A 583 -12.37 4.18 -4.99
CA MET A 583 -12.03 4.31 -3.58
C MET A 583 -12.75 3.25 -2.75
N SER A 584 -12.02 2.58 -1.86
CA SER A 584 -12.58 1.58 -0.96
C SER A 584 -12.51 2.06 0.50
N TYR A 585 -13.65 2.02 1.18
CA TYR A 585 -13.81 2.35 2.60
C TYR A 585 -14.09 1.08 3.40
N TYR A 586 -13.52 0.98 4.60
CA TYR A 586 -13.64 -0.21 5.46
C TYR A 586 -14.12 0.18 6.84
N PHE A 587 -15.27 -0.37 7.26
CA PHE A 587 -15.89 -0.09 8.55
C PHE A 587 -15.88 -1.36 9.42
N THR A 588 -15.02 -1.38 10.44
CA THR A 588 -14.92 -2.50 11.40
C THR A 588 -16.21 -2.65 12.18
N VAL A 589 -16.65 -3.89 12.41
CA VAL A 589 -17.93 -4.21 13.07
C VAL A 589 -17.64 -4.82 14.44
N GLN A 590 -18.11 -4.17 15.51
CA GLN A 590 -18.00 -4.67 16.89
C GLN A 590 -19.31 -5.30 17.36
N GLU A 591 -19.24 -6.06 18.46
CA GLU A 591 -20.40 -6.59 19.15
C GLU A 591 -21.35 -5.49 19.64
N ASN A 592 -22.63 -5.84 19.81
CA ASN A 592 -23.59 -4.97 20.46
C ASN A 592 -23.69 -5.27 21.96
N ARG A 593 -22.78 -4.72 22.77
CA ARG A 593 -22.85 -4.73 24.24
C ARG A 593 -23.79 -3.61 24.70
N SER A 594 -24.57 -3.82 25.75
CA SER A 594 -25.47 -2.79 26.29
C SER A 594 -25.33 -2.64 27.81
N VAL A 595 -25.03 -1.43 28.24
CA VAL A 595 -24.94 -0.98 29.63
C VAL A 595 -26.29 -0.40 30.02
N LYS A 596 -26.91 -0.96 31.06
CA LYS A 596 -28.26 -0.59 31.47
C LYS A 596 -28.25 0.70 32.29
N ASN A 597 -29.33 1.47 32.20
CA ASN A 597 -29.60 2.52 33.18
C ASN A 597 -29.59 1.91 34.60
N GLY A 598 -28.87 2.55 35.52
CA GLY A 598 -28.63 2.07 36.88
C GLY A 598 -27.43 1.14 37.05
N THR A 599 -26.73 0.73 35.97
CA THR A 599 -25.44 0.03 36.12
C THR A 599 -24.46 0.91 36.90
N LYS A 600 -23.78 0.33 37.89
CA LYS A 600 -22.77 1.02 38.68
C LYS A 600 -21.37 0.47 38.39
N VAL A 601 -20.37 1.35 38.43
CA VAL A 601 -18.95 1.04 38.31
C VAL A 601 -18.17 1.76 39.41
N TYR A 602 -16.98 1.26 39.75
CA TYR A 602 -16.13 1.83 40.78
C TYR A 602 -14.70 2.05 40.29
N PHE A 603 -14.00 3.02 40.85
CA PHE A 603 -12.58 3.25 40.58
C PHE A 603 -11.80 3.35 41.90
N THR A 604 -10.69 2.65 42.02
CA THR A 604 -9.75 2.80 43.14
C THR A 604 -8.71 3.85 42.77
N LYS A 605 -8.80 5.01 43.41
CA LYS A 605 -7.96 6.17 43.11
C LYS A 605 -6.51 5.95 43.59
N PRO A 606 -5.51 6.17 42.73
CA PRO A 606 -4.11 6.20 43.13
C PRO A 606 -3.80 7.30 44.16
N SER A 607 -2.73 7.10 44.93
CA SER A 607 -2.26 8.06 45.94
C SER A 607 -1.67 9.34 45.33
N ASN A 608 -1.17 9.28 44.09
CA ASN A 608 -0.62 10.42 43.34
C ASN A 608 -1.68 11.23 42.58
N TRP A 609 -2.95 10.83 42.58
CA TRP A 609 -4.04 11.55 41.92
C TRP A 609 -4.69 12.59 42.84
N GLY A 610 -5.23 13.66 42.25
CA GLY A 610 -5.99 14.71 42.93
C GLY A 610 -7.24 14.21 43.67
N ASN A 611 -7.89 15.09 44.45
CA ASN A 611 -9.03 14.68 45.30
C ASN A 611 -10.36 14.54 44.55
N LYS A 612 -10.45 15.08 43.33
CA LYS A 612 -11.59 14.89 42.42
C LYS A 612 -11.22 13.84 41.38
N VAL A 613 -12.15 12.95 41.08
CA VAL A 613 -12.02 11.93 40.03
C VAL A 613 -13.22 12.07 39.11
N TYR A 614 -12.99 11.89 37.82
CA TYR A 614 -13.96 12.00 36.73
C TYR A 614 -14.00 10.70 35.92
N ALA A 615 -15.16 10.40 35.36
CA ALA A 615 -15.40 9.35 34.39
C ALA A 615 -15.79 10.02 33.08
N TYR A 616 -14.87 9.99 32.11
CA TYR A 616 -15.18 10.31 30.74
C TYR A 616 -15.77 9.06 30.09
N ILE A 617 -17.04 9.15 29.73
CA ILE A 617 -17.85 8.04 29.20
C ILE A 617 -18.26 8.41 27.80
N TYR A 618 -17.94 7.56 26.85
CA TYR A 618 -18.18 7.81 25.44
C TYR A 618 -18.48 6.53 24.66
N ASP A 619 -19.00 6.70 23.45
CA ASP A 619 -19.20 5.65 22.46
C ASP A 619 -18.70 6.18 21.10
N GLU A 620 -17.77 5.45 20.49
CA GLU A 620 -17.09 5.78 19.23
C GLU A 620 -17.66 5.04 18.01
N ARG A 621 -18.77 4.33 18.18
CA ARG A 621 -19.47 3.63 17.09
C ARG A 621 -20.46 4.56 16.39
N GLY A 622 -20.62 4.33 15.10
CA GLY A 622 -21.40 5.19 14.21
C GLY A 622 -20.70 6.52 13.91
N SER A 623 -21.25 7.27 12.95
CA SER A 623 -20.60 8.46 12.37
C SER A 623 -20.38 9.65 13.33
N LYS A 624 -20.74 9.54 14.61
CA LYS A 624 -20.64 10.62 15.62
C LYS A 624 -20.36 10.03 16.99
N VAL A 625 -19.28 10.50 17.63
CA VAL A 625 -18.99 10.16 19.03
C VAL A 625 -20.12 10.68 19.92
N LYS A 626 -20.67 9.79 20.75
CA LYS A 626 -21.61 10.15 21.83
C LYS A 626 -20.82 10.27 23.13
N GLU A 627 -20.89 11.42 23.79
CA GLU A 627 -20.20 11.68 25.06
C GLU A 627 -21.21 11.97 26.18
N ALA A 628 -20.94 11.48 27.40
CA ALA A 628 -21.78 11.77 28.57
C ALA A 628 -21.57 13.20 29.10
N ALA A 629 -20.33 13.69 29.00
CA ALA A 629 -19.91 15.05 29.28
C ALA A 629 -18.53 15.28 28.66
N ALA A 630 -18.25 16.52 28.25
CA ALA A 630 -16.93 16.91 27.74
C ALA A 630 -15.81 16.61 28.77
N TRP A 631 -14.60 16.37 28.27
CA TRP A 631 -13.40 16.09 29.08
C TRP A 631 -13.21 17.10 30.24
N PRO A 632 -12.91 16.66 31.49
CA PRO A 632 -12.53 15.30 31.91
C PRO A 632 -13.70 14.34 32.19
N GLY A 633 -14.94 14.69 31.85
CA GLY A 633 -16.12 13.85 32.08
C GLY A 633 -16.88 14.17 33.36
N VAL A 634 -17.67 13.21 33.85
CA VAL A 634 -18.57 13.39 35.00
C VAL A 634 -17.83 13.09 36.31
N GLU A 635 -17.93 13.98 37.30
CA GLU A 635 -17.31 13.79 38.62
C GLU A 635 -17.92 12.58 39.35
N LEU A 636 -17.08 11.64 39.81
CA LEU A 636 -17.51 10.44 40.54
C LEU A 636 -17.95 10.78 41.96
N LYS A 637 -18.87 9.97 42.48
CA LYS A 637 -19.20 9.96 43.91
C LYS A 637 -18.08 9.28 44.70
N ASP A 638 -17.48 9.99 45.64
CA ASP A 638 -16.62 9.42 46.68
C ASP A 638 -17.44 8.49 47.59
N GLU A 639 -16.98 7.25 47.76
CA GLU A 639 -17.57 6.22 48.63
C GLU A 639 -16.69 5.94 49.86
N GLY A 640 -15.58 6.68 50.05
CA GLY A 640 -14.58 6.46 51.10
C GLY A 640 -13.46 5.50 50.69
N ASP A 641 -12.42 5.39 51.52
CA ASP A 641 -11.28 4.47 51.36
C ASP A 641 -10.61 4.51 49.96
N SER A 642 -10.51 5.70 49.36
CA SER A 642 -10.02 5.95 47.99
C SER A 642 -10.85 5.26 46.89
N LYS A 643 -12.07 4.80 47.19
CA LYS A 643 -13.00 4.20 46.25
C LYS A 643 -14.03 5.23 45.80
N TYR A 644 -14.10 5.43 44.50
CA TYR A 644 -15.05 6.32 43.84
C TYR A 644 -16.04 5.49 43.01
N SER A 645 -17.20 6.04 42.67
CA SER A 645 -18.19 5.35 41.84
C SER A 645 -18.95 6.26 40.88
N TYR A 646 -19.42 5.66 39.79
CA TYR A 646 -20.35 6.26 38.85
C TYR A 646 -21.53 5.30 38.63
N THR A 647 -22.74 5.85 38.53
CA THR A 647 -23.96 5.10 38.15
C THR A 647 -24.50 5.70 36.86
N PHE A 648 -24.64 4.85 35.84
CA PHE A 648 -25.17 5.23 34.54
C PHE A 648 -26.62 5.72 34.68
N THR A 649 -26.88 6.97 34.31
CA THR A 649 -28.19 7.62 34.45
C THR A 649 -29.17 7.35 33.29
N GLU A 650 -28.66 6.73 32.23
CA GLU A 650 -29.40 6.28 31.05
C GLU A 650 -28.78 4.97 30.54
N ALA A 651 -29.43 4.32 29.58
CA ALA A 651 -28.83 3.18 28.89
C ALA A 651 -27.78 3.67 27.87
N TRP A 652 -26.70 2.90 27.73
CA TRP A 652 -25.64 3.12 26.77
C TRP A 652 -25.36 1.82 26.04
N ASP A 653 -25.27 1.87 24.72
CA ASP A 653 -24.68 0.76 23.99
C ASP A 653 -23.15 0.97 23.97
N ASN A 654 -22.39 -0.13 24.17
CA ASN A 654 -20.93 -0.24 24.28
C ASN A 654 -20.18 1.00 24.85
N ALA A 655 -20.64 1.56 25.97
CA ALA A 655 -19.90 2.63 26.61
C ALA A 655 -18.45 2.19 26.91
N LEU A 656 -17.50 3.02 26.50
CA LEU A 656 -16.12 3.03 26.96
C LEU A 656 -15.98 4.02 28.12
N ILE A 657 -15.05 3.75 29.04
CA ILE A 657 -14.80 4.59 30.21
C ILE A 657 -13.30 4.87 30.42
N ILE A 658 -12.97 6.15 30.57
CA ILE A 658 -11.66 6.65 30.99
C ILE A 658 -11.84 7.30 32.36
N PHE A 659 -10.98 6.98 33.32
CA PHE A 659 -10.93 7.68 34.60
C PHE A 659 -9.85 8.75 34.56
N SER A 660 -10.10 9.90 35.18
CA SER A 660 -9.21 11.07 35.17
C SER A 660 -9.29 11.85 36.47
N ASP A 661 -8.23 12.54 36.88
CA ASP A 661 -8.31 13.60 37.92
C ASP A 661 -8.25 15.02 37.34
N GLY A 662 -8.28 15.13 36.00
CA GLY A 662 -8.07 16.37 35.25
C GLY A 662 -6.62 16.64 34.85
N THR A 663 -5.64 15.89 35.39
CA THR A 663 -4.21 15.96 35.04
C THR A 663 -3.64 14.60 34.63
N ASN A 664 -3.97 13.57 35.40
CA ASN A 664 -3.65 12.16 35.19
C ASN A 664 -4.90 11.43 34.65
N GLN A 665 -4.69 10.33 33.91
CA GLN A 665 -5.77 9.47 33.43
C GLN A 665 -5.37 7.99 33.36
N VAL A 666 -6.37 7.11 33.36
CA VAL A 666 -6.26 5.70 32.94
C VAL A 666 -7.47 5.32 32.08
N PRO A 667 -7.29 4.75 30.87
CA PRO A 667 -6.02 4.47 30.19
C PRO A 667 -5.17 5.72 29.88
N ALA A 668 -3.95 5.51 29.35
CA ALA A 668 -3.02 6.61 29.09
C ALA A 668 -3.51 7.53 27.95
N ALA A 669 -2.85 8.68 27.75
CA ALA A 669 -3.20 9.56 26.65
C ALA A 669 -3.07 8.85 25.30
N ASN A 670 -4.08 9.01 24.44
CA ASN A 670 -4.26 8.34 23.15
C ASN A 670 -4.48 6.82 23.21
N GLU A 671 -4.72 6.26 24.39
CA GLU A 671 -5.26 4.90 24.54
C GLU A 671 -6.80 4.93 24.57
N PRO A 672 -7.49 3.95 23.94
CA PRO A 672 -8.94 3.86 24.00
C PRO A 672 -9.43 3.56 25.43
N GLY A 673 -10.65 3.99 25.74
CA GLY A 673 -11.28 3.74 27.04
C GLY A 673 -11.51 2.25 27.32
N MET A 674 -11.65 1.91 28.61
CA MET A 674 -11.93 0.55 29.05
C MET A 674 -13.39 0.17 28.81
N LEU A 675 -13.65 -1.13 28.61
CA LEU A 675 -15.02 -1.65 28.53
C LEU A 675 -15.77 -1.49 29.85
N VAL A 676 -17.04 -1.09 29.79
CA VAL A 676 -17.90 -0.97 30.98
C VAL A 676 -18.51 -2.31 31.37
N GLU A 677 -17.90 -2.95 32.37
CA GLU A 677 -18.42 -4.12 33.08
C GLU A 677 -19.20 -3.71 34.36
N PRO A 678 -20.42 -4.23 34.59
CA PRO A 678 -21.22 -3.94 35.79
C PRO A 678 -20.53 -4.35 37.11
N GLU A 679 -20.63 -3.47 38.11
CA GLU A 679 -20.03 -3.58 39.45
C GLU A 679 -18.49 -3.74 39.48
N LYS A 680 -17.79 -3.68 38.33
CA LYS A 680 -16.33 -3.76 38.27
C LYS A 680 -15.69 -2.59 39.02
N THR A 681 -14.62 -2.90 39.75
CA THR A 681 -13.73 -1.91 40.35
C THR A 681 -12.47 -1.81 39.50
N TYR A 682 -12.29 -0.70 38.81
CA TYR A 682 -11.13 -0.42 37.96
C TYR A 682 -9.99 0.17 38.78
N THR A 683 -8.77 -0.03 38.28
CA THR A 683 -7.49 0.43 38.83
C THR A 683 -6.63 0.99 37.69
N THR A 684 -5.45 1.55 37.99
CA THR A 684 -4.46 1.93 36.95
C THR A 684 -4.05 0.76 36.06
N ASP A 685 -4.01 -0.44 36.63
CA ASP A 685 -3.55 -1.65 35.95
C ASP A 685 -4.66 -2.27 35.08
N SER A 686 -5.91 -1.82 35.26
CA SER A 686 -7.07 -2.28 34.46
C SER A 686 -6.99 -1.87 32.99
N ALA A 687 -6.13 -0.91 32.63
CA ALA A 687 -5.84 -0.59 31.23
C ALA A 687 -5.13 -1.73 30.46
N SER A 688 -4.61 -2.75 31.16
CA SER A 688 -3.97 -3.91 30.53
C SER A 688 -4.94 -4.95 29.97
N THR A 689 -6.23 -4.92 30.32
CA THR A 689 -7.25 -5.82 29.75
C THR A 689 -7.72 -5.32 28.38
N LYS A 690 -6.81 -5.34 27.39
CA LYS A 690 -7.05 -4.90 26.00
C LYS A 690 -7.63 -5.99 25.09
N THR A 691 -7.80 -7.21 25.60
CA THR A 691 -8.33 -8.37 24.88
C THR A 691 -9.22 -9.17 25.84
N ASP A 692 -10.42 -9.66 25.51
CA ASP A 692 -10.83 -10.35 24.26
C ASP A 692 -10.28 -9.82 22.92
N THR A 693 -9.45 -10.50 22.11
CA THR A 693 -9.24 -11.94 21.82
C THR A 693 -9.88 -12.89 22.81
N GLY A 694 -11.12 -13.29 22.49
CA GLY A 694 -11.92 -14.23 23.27
C GLY A 694 -11.03 -15.20 24.01
N THR A 695 -10.99 -15.13 25.34
CA THR A 695 -10.38 -16.22 26.09
C THR A 695 -11.20 -17.45 25.72
N ALA A 696 -10.63 -18.31 24.86
CA ALA A 696 -11.19 -19.61 24.52
C ALA A 696 -11.05 -20.57 25.72
N GLY A 697 -11.54 -20.12 26.88
CA GLY A 697 -12.32 -21.01 27.71
C GLY A 697 -13.34 -21.67 26.80
N THR A 698 -13.47 -22.98 26.94
CA THR A 698 -14.18 -23.85 26.02
C THR A 698 -15.69 -23.65 26.10
N THR A 699 -16.19 -22.49 25.70
CA THR A 699 -17.58 -22.23 25.36
C THR A 699 -17.81 -22.77 23.96
N ASP A 700 -17.95 -24.08 23.88
CA ASP A 700 -19.17 -24.73 23.41
C ASP A 700 -20.17 -23.82 22.64
N THR A 701 -19.75 -23.24 21.51
CA THR A 701 -20.62 -22.48 20.62
C THR A 701 -21.34 -23.46 19.71
N ASP A 702 -22.55 -23.91 20.07
CA ASP A 702 -23.42 -24.59 19.10
C ASP A 702 -23.68 -23.64 17.91
N THR A 703 -23.03 -23.89 16.77
CA THR A 703 -23.50 -23.36 15.49
C THR A 703 -24.94 -23.83 15.31
N ASN A 704 -25.86 -22.88 15.11
CA ASN A 704 -27.28 -23.17 14.86
C ASN A 704 -27.46 -23.71 13.44
N ALA A 705 -26.96 -24.92 13.21
CA ALA A 705 -26.90 -25.61 11.94
C ALA A 705 -28.20 -26.37 11.63
N GLU A 706 -29.06 -26.65 12.62
CA GLU A 706 -30.30 -27.39 12.40
C GLU A 706 -31.18 -26.74 11.33
N GLY A 707 -31.49 -27.48 10.26
CA GLY A 707 -32.23 -26.99 9.10
C GLY A 707 -31.39 -26.26 8.03
N VAL A 708 -30.12 -25.92 8.30
CA VAL A 708 -29.20 -25.40 7.29
C VAL A 708 -28.97 -26.48 6.22
N THR A 709 -29.04 -26.09 4.95
CA THR A 709 -28.78 -26.97 3.82
C THR A 709 -27.55 -26.50 3.05
N VAL A 710 -26.65 -27.43 2.77
CA VAL A 710 -25.48 -27.24 1.91
C VAL A 710 -25.58 -28.11 0.66
N TYR A 711 -24.82 -27.76 -0.37
CA TYR A 711 -24.80 -28.48 -1.63
C TYR A 711 -23.40 -28.97 -2.01
N PHE A 712 -23.33 -30.07 -2.74
CA PHE A 712 -22.10 -30.60 -3.33
C PHE A 712 -22.30 -30.94 -4.80
N THR A 713 -21.38 -30.50 -5.65
CA THR A 713 -21.30 -30.89 -7.07
C THR A 713 -20.27 -32.01 -7.19
N LYS A 714 -20.71 -33.23 -7.54
CA LYS A 714 -19.79 -34.37 -7.61
C LYS A 714 -18.94 -34.35 -8.90
N PRO A 715 -17.67 -34.76 -8.84
CA PRO A 715 -16.89 -35.08 -10.03
C PRO A 715 -17.52 -36.19 -10.88
N SER A 716 -17.20 -36.20 -12.18
CA SER A 716 -17.65 -37.23 -13.11
C SER A 716 -17.09 -38.63 -12.80
N SER A 717 -15.94 -38.70 -12.10
CA SER A 717 -15.27 -39.92 -11.66
C SER A 717 -15.90 -40.58 -10.43
N TRP A 718 -16.77 -39.88 -9.70
CA TRP A 718 -17.39 -40.37 -8.46
C TRP A 718 -18.69 -41.15 -8.72
N GLY A 719 -19.00 -42.08 -7.82
CA GLY A 719 -20.24 -42.84 -7.79
C GLY A 719 -21.52 -41.98 -7.69
N ASN A 720 -22.68 -42.60 -7.92
CA ASN A 720 -23.96 -41.90 -7.98
C ASN A 720 -24.63 -41.69 -6.60
N THR A 721 -24.07 -42.26 -5.54
CA THR A 721 -24.52 -42.05 -4.15
C THR A 721 -23.44 -41.24 -3.44
N ILE A 722 -23.79 -40.04 -3.00
CA ILE A 722 -22.91 -39.18 -2.20
C ILE A 722 -23.36 -39.23 -0.74
N TYR A 723 -22.40 -39.25 0.16
CA TYR A 723 -22.58 -39.15 1.60
C TYR A 723 -21.91 -37.88 2.13
N ALA A 724 -22.53 -37.29 3.15
CA ALA A 724 -21.98 -36.23 3.98
C ALA A 724 -21.59 -36.82 5.34
N TYR A 725 -20.30 -36.80 5.65
CA TYR A 725 -19.77 -37.10 6.97
C TYR A 725 -19.48 -35.79 7.71
N VAL A 726 -20.26 -35.53 8.76
CA VAL A 726 -20.18 -34.32 9.60
C VAL A 726 -19.67 -34.69 10.98
N TYR A 727 -18.71 -33.92 11.50
CA TYR A 727 -18.09 -34.10 12.81
C TYR A 727 -17.62 -32.76 13.42
N ASP A 728 -17.49 -32.67 14.75
CA ASP A 728 -17.13 -31.42 15.46
C ASP A 728 -16.17 -31.59 16.65
N GLY A 729 -15.21 -32.52 16.54
CA GLY A 729 -14.18 -32.74 17.58
C GLY A 729 -14.67 -33.47 18.84
N GLY A 730 -15.96 -33.78 18.93
CA GLY A 730 -16.54 -34.63 19.98
C GLY A 730 -17.76 -35.45 19.54
N ASP A 731 -18.50 -35.00 18.52
CA ASP A 731 -19.68 -35.67 17.97
C ASP A 731 -19.51 -35.95 16.45
N GLN A 732 -20.31 -36.87 15.90
CA GLN A 732 -20.34 -37.24 14.47
C GLN A 732 -21.74 -37.70 14.04
N VAL A 733 -22.16 -37.37 12.81
CA VAL A 733 -23.55 -37.59 12.36
C VAL A 733 -23.91 -39.06 12.24
N ALA A 734 -22.95 -39.87 11.81
CA ALA A 734 -23.00 -41.32 11.70
C ALA A 734 -21.56 -41.85 11.61
N ALA A 735 -21.39 -43.17 11.69
CA ALA A 735 -20.13 -43.78 11.29
C ALA A 735 -19.84 -43.51 9.79
N TRP A 736 -18.56 -43.49 9.42
CA TRP A 736 -18.11 -43.40 8.02
C TRP A 736 -18.85 -44.41 7.11
N PRO A 737 -19.36 -44.04 5.93
CA PRO A 737 -19.12 -42.78 5.18
C PRO A 737 -20.05 -41.60 5.53
N GLY A 738 -20.85 -41.67 6.60
CA GLY A 738 -21.80 -40.60 6.96
C GLY A 738 -23.20 -40.81 6.40
N THR A 739 -23.98 -39.73 6.29
CA THR A 739 -25.39 -39.75 5.88
C THR A 739 -25.53 -39.53 4.38
N ALA A 740 -26.35 -40.34 3.69
CA ALA A 740 -26.59 -40.16 2.26
C ALA A 740 -27.22 -38.79 1.95
N CYS A 741 -26.62 -38.05 1.03
CA CYS A 741 -27.14 -36.78 0.52
C CYS A 741 -28.35 -37.01 -0.39
N LYS A 742 -29.25 -36.03 -0.44
CA LYS A 742 -30.36 -36.02 -1.41
C LYS A 742 -29.84 -35.62 -2.79
N ASP A 743 -30.17 -36.41 -3.81
CA ASP A 743 -29.89 -36.07 -5.21
C ASP A 743 -30.86 -34.97 -5.68
N GLU A 744 -30.33 -33.86 -6.18
CA GLU A 744 -31.07 -32.73 -6.75
C GLU A 744 -31.02 -32.71 -8.28
N GLY A 745 -30.39 -33.72 -8.91
CA GLY A 745 -30.14 -33.79 -10.34
C GLY A 745 -28.89 -33.02 -10.79
N ASN A 746 -28.53 -33.16 -12.06
CA ASN A 746 -27.38 -32.47 -12.69
C ASN A 746 -26.05 -32.61 -11.91
N SER A 747 -25.79 -33.78 -11.31
CA SER A 747 -24.62 -34.06 -10.45
C SER A 747 -24.54 -33.22 -9.15
N LYS A 748 -25.64 -32.56 -8.77
CA LYS A 748 -25.75 -31.77 -7.54
C LYS A 748 -26.49 -32.56 -6.47
N TYR A 749 -25.93 -32.56 -5.27
CA TYR A 749 -26.47 -33.24 -4.09
C TYR A 749 -26.65 -32.22 -2.96
N SER A 750 -27.57 -32.46 -2.04
CA SER A 750 -27.81 -31.63 -0.86
C SER A 750 -27.73 -32.42 0.43
N TYR A 751 -27.27 -31.75 1.49
CA TYR A 751 -27.31 -32.27 2.86
C TYR A 751 -27.89 -31.19 3.78
N THR A 752 -28.94 -31.56 4.53
CA THR A 752 -29.55 -30.72 5.56
C THR A 752 -29.13 -31.23 6.93
N PHE A 753 -28.55 -30.35 7.74
CA PHE A 753 -28.09 -30.66 9.08
C PHE A 753 -29.31 -30.90 10.00
N THR A 754 -29.33 -32.03 10.70
CA THR A 754 -30.51 -32.51 11.47
C THR A 754 -30.44 -32.23 12.98
N LYS A 755 -29.44 -31.47 13.42
CA LYS A 755 -29.23 -30.98 14.78
C LYS A 755 -28.26 -29.79 14.74
N ASN A 756 -28.10 -29.10 15.86
CA ASN A 756 -27.01 -28.15 16.06
C ASN A 756 -25.66 -28.86 16.31
N TRP A 757 -24.59 -28.13 16.01
CA TRP A 757 -23.21 -28.64 15.93
C TRP A 757 -22.25 -27.55 16.37
N LYS A 758 -21.15 -27.85 17.06
CA LYS A 758 -20.31 -26.81 17.65
C LYS A 758 -19.50 -26.04 16.61
N ASN A 759 -18.68 -26.77 15.87
CA ASN A 759 -17.96 -26.28 14.71
C ASN A 759 -17.92 -27.42 13.68
N PRO A 760 -19.02 -27.68 12.96
CA PRO A 760 -19.12 -28.83 12.09
C PRO A 760 -18.18 -28.71 10.90
N LEU A 761 -17.32 -29.70 10.74
CA LEU A 761 -16.57 -29.95 9.52
C LEU A 761 -17.30 -31.03 8.70
N ILE A 762 -17.43 -30.81 7.39
CA ILE A 762 -18.11 -31.73 6.46
C ILE A 762 -17.15 -32.30 5.42
N ILE A 763 -17.18 -33.61 5.25
CA ILE A 763 -16.50 -34.35 4.18
C ILE A 763 -17.58 -34.96 3.27
N PHE A 764 -17.47 -34.73 1.96
CA PHE A 764 -18.30 -35.43 0.98
C PHE A 764 -17.55 -36.66 0.46
N THR A 765 -18.24 -37.78 0.28
CA THR A 765 -17.63 -39.03 -0.22
C THR A 765 -18.63 -39.87 -1.01
N ASP A 766 -18.15 -40.65 -1.99
CA ASP A 766 -18.94 -41.70 -2.65
C ASP A 766 -18.70 -43.11 -2.04
N GLY A 767 -18.00 -43.16 -0.91
CA GLY A 767 -17.54 -44.39 -0.25
C GLY A 767 -16.20 -44.94 -0.76
N LYS A 768 -15.58 -44.33 -1.78
CA LYS A 768 -14.24 -44.68 -2.29
C LYS A 768 -13.31 -43.46 -2.41
N ASN A 769 -13.87 -42.34 -2.85
CA ASN A 769 -13.25 -41.04 -3.02
C ASN A 769 -13.81 -40.08 -1.97
N GLN A 770 -13.05 -39.06 -1.56
CA GLN A 770 -13.54 -38.03 -0.64
C GLN A 770 -13.04 -36.63 -1.01
N TYR A 771 -13.76 -35.63 -0.55
CA TYR A 771 -13.41 -34.22 -0.63
C TYR A 771 -13.79 -33.54 0.70
N PRO A 772 -12.83 -32.96 1.44
CA PRO A 772 -11.39 -32.85 1.13
C PRO A 772 -10.66 -34.20 1.09
N ALA A 773 -9.41 -34.21 0.62
CA ALA A 773 -8.65 -35.43 0.38
C ALA A 773 -8.32 -36.19 1.68
N GLN A 774 -7.83 -37.43 1.55
CA GLN A 774 -7.56 -38.26 2.73
C GLN A 774 -6.43 -37.63 3.59
N ASN A 775 -6.72 -37.46 4.89
CA ASN A 775 -5.93 -36.74 5.90
C ASN A 775 -5.98 -35.20 5.85
N GLU A 776 -6.77 -34.61 4.96
CA GLU A 776 -7.16 -33.19 5.07
C GLU A 776 -8.31 -33.05 6.08
N ALA A 777 -8.42 -31.88 6.72
CA ALA A 777 -9.57 -31.55 7.56
C ALA A 777 -10.83 -31.38 6.69
N GLY A 778 -12.02 -31.71 7.23
CA GLY A 778 -13.29 -31.43 6.56
C GLY A 778 -13.53 -29.93 6.34
N LEU A 779 -14.45 -29.61 5.44
CA LEU A 779 -14.79 -28.23 5.07
C LEU A 779 -15.59 -27.54 6.18
N PRO A 780 -15.34 -26.26 6.50
CA PRO A 780 -16.18 -25.52 7.43
C PRO A 780 -17.58 -25.29 6.85
N LEU A 781 -18.59 -25.22 7.72
CA LEU A 781 -19.97 -24.96 7.32
C LEU A 781 -20.20 -23.50 6.89
N GLU A 782 -20.46 -23.31 5.60
CA GLU A 782 -21.02 -22.06 5.06
C GLU A 782 -22.45 -22.29 4.53
N SER A 783 -23.43 -21.56 5.07
CA SER A 783 -24.84 -21.71 4.73
C SER A 783 -25.13 -21.40 3.24
N GLY A 784 -25.85 -22.29 2.56
CA GLY A 784 -26.19 -22.14 1.13
C GLY A 784 -25.02 -22.38 0.16
N LYS A 785 -23.79 -22.63 0.65
CA LYS A 785 -22.63 -22.91 -0.20
C LYS A 785 -22.83 -24.16 -1.05
N THR A 786 -22.33 -24.11 -2.28
CA THR A 786 -22.10 -25.29 -3.11
C THR A 786 -20.61 -25.60 -3.10
N TYR A 787 -20.23 -26.72 -2.48
CA TYR A 787 -18.86 -27.24 -2.53
C TYR A 787 -18.67 -27.98 -3.85
N THR A 788 -17.49 -27.81 -4.46
CA THR A 788 -17.10 -28.49 -5.69
C THR A 788 -15.73 -29.09 -5.46
N ALA A 789 -15.60 -30.40 -5.69
CA ALA A 789 -14.30 -31.05 -5.79
C ALA A 789 -13.77 -30.89 -7.22
N ASN A 790 -12.49 -30.51 -7.35
CA ASN A 790 -11.79 -30.41 -8.64
C ASN A 790 -11.22 -31.77 -9.05
#